data_AF-A0A614ARF6-F1
#
_entry.id   AF-A0A614ARF6-F1
#
_cell.length_a   1.000
_cell.length_b   1.000
_cell.length_c   1.000
_cell.angle_alpha   90.00
_cell.angle_beta   90.00
_cell.angle_gamma   90.00
#
_symmetry.space_group_name_H-M   'P 1'
#
loop_
_entity.id
_entity.type
_entity.pdbx_description
1 polymer ?
#
loop_
_entity_poly.entity_id
_entity_poly.type
_entity_poly.pdbx_seq_one_letter_code
_entity_poly.pdbx_strand_id
1 'polypeptide(L)'
;MMNKMNNYSPNWYLLHKLLVDETPVFTRDRLWTYKEHQHARALAIYLAHATLATPVLNKTTIAELLSGSRGWPCKDGKHHFIQTNCSLDFLEDAGFLSFYADWCSVHCQHPWQTEVLDDSIIDILNTAEQLKQIRLGLNDFIEPHFCINVNELTALLSEEFGNVSLETLLPLCTRINDAVSVAPETSKFTPLHSTYLWQTLLEKYPAKEAFRRWMLCIQVQGRAIVPVLFSLLEKKQEEMFFEEIERLLSSELSSSYSLKTIFKQVTNSQYFRQLVESRTIQFNVSLNEDMPESVMKSGISATGNITAQDLDALYMYPAGDDPDEMEAFEKWEQFGYELGLSMPLTWLIQECLIHSIYIDRRCLRGSSFSLNLLVMAKNNLVLRHILFNILPQRFNWTYMLFLLSRADTCDTALVHLISRGTLHSLLSSYSGAAGIEKTYREALLKEYLRTIEGCDANGQRLLKIAYHIADLCGFYNDNYIDSPEYRILTCLLQRLDDASVLQLVSSFIKQLEEQLPRRVLRLKERSIYYIGFWLAERIEKVEGNHKQKVQQELCTCLYTFYQTAFEECFSGKRRDLEPGAFFASLPWASLIAVKGASPLLSMSVRILDWKDSLTYENKNWSAVASAIRHYMQTLMCVVKCKIDVIEHKRVWRKVTEIVCSYGFGKQEGRVYIFDRYITDNTRDLWVAFSVFLNSIPDDLYVDFIEQCKERIPVSSLYIMLDHCHILAREQVLQDIILARRDLDKENLGLNDLELAFISACDNNHLKLAWGVLQAAKPILSRLRSMKNIDLLERICRWEGYAYKYEHLRLFMELKDNPDEYIRASKLISFKKPDIALSENNIHFKNLSYECDQFSRYICAIALYKSDPEKSVSIMESLCRTSKSLHHSFALFVARIEYGEKVGDLSLLSLALDKFLISIKETKPQDIGTQWASQILDAMRKLNFQHQADIFWRKLTPEQRNTKEIMLPYCLALVERNEVWAAQQIIDNYRKLNADIGDDTSLMPLLEKLNKALPEEPVVTGIFRAMVESQKNSTFQLAKQYGLIVSRKFNEYVKIIGNGQTTEIFLKDVVISIGRELLMRKKNLQLQASRRAKGTITSQITNEDLINDWFTSLFDMRMSEARIGFGDQKRMGRSASGQSIGEIDGVIKHSDNTRIAIFEAFRLFSLEKRTISGHLDKISSYDNEGLSPVFIIVYCDIDDFTQLTKDYKKYVSDISYAGFTDKKKRVETVEITDQLWLGKEVRYRVKDIVFYHLLLNMR
;
A
#
# COMPACT_ATOMS: atom_id res chain seq x y z
N MET A 1 -36.81 -8.08 -17.84
CA MET A 1 -36.27 -6.94 -18.61
C MET A 1 -35.06 -7.40 -19.42
N MET A 2 -35.31 -7.96 -20.61
CA MET A 2 -34.32 -8.21 -21.65
C MET A 2 -34.38 -7.00 -22.60
N ASN A 3 -33.31 -6.20 -22.72
CA ASN A 3 -32.95 -5.33 -23.87
C ASN A 3 -31.97 -4.20 -23.50
N LYS A 4 -30.71 -4.55 -23.21
CA LYS A 4 -29.55 -3.69 -23.54
C LYS A 4 -28.52 -4.57 -24.21
N MET A 5 -28.76 -4.92 -25.49
CA MET A 5 -27.94 -5.87 -26.26
C MET A 5 -26.53 -5.37 -26.61
N ASN A 6 -26.08 -4.20 -26.14
CA ASN A 6 -24.71 -3.75 -26.37
C ASN A 6 -24.17 -2.95 -25.17
N ASN A 7 -23.15 -3.47 -24.51
CA ASN A 7 -22.50 -2.77 -23.40
C ASN A 7 -21.35 -1.90 -23.92
N TYR A 8 -21.67 -0.69 -24.40
CA TYR A 8 -20.68 0.23 -24.97
C TYR A 8 -19.89 0.97 -23.88
N SER A 9 -18.57 0.81 -23.85
CA SER A 9 -17.64 1.64 -23.08
C SER A 9 -16.24 1.67 -23.72
N PRO A 10 -15.56 2.83 -23.75
CA PRO A 10 -14.15 2.89 -24.16
C PRO A 10 -13.21 2.12 -23.21
N ASN A 11 -13.65 1.82 -21.99
CA ASN A 11 -12.81 1.14 -21.00
C ASN A 11 -12.67 -0.36 -21.26
N TRP A 12 -13.60 -1.01 -22.00
CA TRP A 12 -13.51 -2.46 -22.23
C TRP A 12 -12.26 -2.85 -23.00
N TYR A 13 -11.94 -2.13 -24.07
CA TYR A 13 -10.71 -2.36 -24.83
C TYR A 13 -9.46 -1.98 -24.03
N LEU A 14 -9.51 -0.91 -23.23
CA LEU A 14 -8.42 -0.53 -22.34
C LEU A 14 -8.13 -1.62 -21.32
N LEU A 15 -9.14 -2.09 -20.59
CA LEU A 15 -9.03 -3.16 -19.60
C LEU A 15 -8.52 -4.45 -20.23
N HIS A 16 -9.07 -4.84 -21.38
CA HIS A 16 -8.61 -6.02 -22.10
C HIS A 16 -7.13 -5.91 -22.48
N LYS A 17 -6.69 -4.75 -22.99
CA LYS A 17 -5.30 -4.52 -23.37
C LYS A 17 -4.36 -4.57 -22.16
N LEU A 18 -4.75 -3.93 -21.05
CA LEU A 18 -3.99 -3.94 -19.80
C LEU A 18 -3.84 -5.35 -19.21
N LEU A 19 -4.85 -6.20 -19.36
CA LEU A 19 -4.83 -7.57 -18.87
C LEU A 19 -4.07 -8.54 -19.79
N VAL A 20 -4.12 -8.34 -21.11
CA VAL A 20 -3.53 -9.26 -22.12
C VAL A 20 -2.06 -8.98 -22.42
N ASP A 21 -1.58 -7.73 -22.33
CA ASP A 21 -0.16 -7.41 -22.58
C ASP A 21 0.79 -7.98 -21.49
N GLU A 22 0.26 -8.50 -20.39
CA GLU A 22 1.00 -8.98 -19.20
C GLU A 22 1.00 -10.51 -19.03
N THR A 23 0.19 -11.26 -19.77
CA THR A 23 0.25 -12.72 -19.73
C THR A 23 1.34 -13.26 -20.66
N PRO A 24 2.24 -14.15 -20.20
CA PRO A 24 3.04 -14.94 -21.13
C PRO A 24 2.03 -15.70 -21.99
N VAL A 25 2.06 -15.42 -23.28
CA VAL A 25 1.14 -15.97 -24.24
C VAL A 25 1.41 -17.48 -24.37
N PHE A 26 0.88 -18.27 -23.45
CA PHE A 26 0.73 -19.70 -23.64
C PHE A 26 -0.43 -19.85 -24.63
N THR A 27 -0.07 -20.08 -25.89
CA THR A 27 -0.90 -20.21 -27.09
C THR A 27 -1.23 -18.91 -27.83
N ARG A 28 -0.23 -18.35 -28.53
CA ARG A 28 -0.45 -17.60 -29.76
C ARG A 28 -0.19 -18.57 -30.89
N ASP A 29 -1.21 -18.75 -31.73
CA ASP A 29 -1.19 -19.34 -33.06
C ASP A 29 0.11 -20.06 -33.41
N ARG A 30 0.25 -21.31 -32.94
CA ARG A 30 1.24 -22.21 -33.52
C ARG A 30 0.93 -22.27 -35.01
N LEU A 31 1.83 -21.73 -35.82
CA LEU A 31 1.74 -21.90 -37.26
C LEU A 31 1.99 -23.38 -37.56
N TRP A 32 0.91 -24.06 -37.97
CA TRP A 32 0.96 -25.45 -38.36
C TRP A 32 1.59 -25.55 -39.75
N THR A 33 2.53 -26.46 -39.90
CA THR A 33 3.17 -26.75 -41.17
C THR A 33 2.21 -27.49 -42.09
N TYR A 34 2.41 -27.38 -43.40
CA TYR A 34 1.62 -28.12 -44.40
C TYR A 34 1.57 -29.62 -44.11
N LYS A 35 2.69 -30.21 -43.67
CA LYS A 35 2.78 -31.63 -43.31
C LYS A 35 1.91 -31.99 -42.11
N GLU A 36 1.80 -31.11 -41.11
CA GLU A 36 0.92 -31.32 -39.95
C GLU A 36 -0.55 -31.25 -40.34
N HIS A 37 -0.93 -30.34 -41.25
CA HIS A 37 -2.27 -30.32 -41.83
C HIS A 37 -2.60 -31.62 -42.58
N GLN A 38 -1.65 -32.12 -43.39
CA GLN A 38 -1.82 -33.41 -44.10
C GLN A 38 -2.01 -34.58 -43.13
N HIS A 39 -1.17 -34.69 -42.10
CA HIS A 39 -1.30 -35.73 -41.09
C HIS A 39 -2.64 -35.64 -40.32
N ALA A 40 -3.04 -34.42 -39.93
CA ALA A 40 -4.29 -34.21 -39.20
C ALA A 40 -5.52 -34.57 -40.03
N ARG A 41 -5.55 -34.19 -41.31
CA ARG A 41 -6.62 -34.57 -42.24
C ARG A 41 -6.62 -36.07 -42.53
N ALA A 42 -5.46 -36.70 -42.71
CA ALA A 42 -5.35 -38.15 -42.90
C ALA A 42 -5.86 -38.93 -41.67
N LEU A 43 -5.51 -38.48 -40.45
CA LEU A 43 -6.00 -39.09 -39.21
C LEU A 43 -7.51 -38.89 -39.05
N ALA A 44 -8.05 -37.72 -39.42
CA ALA A 44 -9.48 -37.45 -39.41
C ALA A 44 -10.25 -38.38 -40.36
N ILE A 45 -9.73 -38.59 -41.59
CA ILE A 45 -10.32 -39.54 -42.56
C ILE A 45 -10.31 -40.95 -41.99
N TYR A 46 -9.18 -41.40 -41.42
CA TYR A 46 -9.08 -42.68 -40.75
C TYR A 46 -10.14 -42.84 -39.64
N LEU A 47 -10.19 -41.92 -38.67
CA LEU A 47 -11.11 -41.99 -37.54
C LEU A 47 -12.59 -41.89 -37.95
N ALA A 48 -12.90 -41.13 -39.00
CA ALA A 48 -14.26 -40.98 -39.51
C ALA A 48 -14.79 -42.22 -40.28
N HIS A 49 -13.94 -43.19 -40.60
CA HIS A 49 -14.30 -44.44 -41.27
C HIS A 49 -14.00 -45.69 -40.43
N ALA A 50 -13.08 -45.61 -39.47
CA ALA A 50 -12.71 -46.73 -38.63
C ALA A 50 -13.78 -47.09 -37.59
N THR A 51 -13.80 -48.35 -37.18
CA THR A 51 -14.67 -48.90 -36.14
C THR A 51 -13.88 -49.21 -34.87
N LEU A 52 -14.49 -49.03 -33.69
CA LEU A 52 -13.82 -49.37 -32.43
C LEU A 52 -13.66 -50.89 -32.33
N ALA A 53 -12.42 -51.36 -32.23
CA ALA A 53 -12.06 -52.78 -32.24
C ALA A 53 -12.30 -53.46 -30.88
N THR A 54 -12.44 -52.66 -29.82
CA THR A 54 -12.72 -53.09 -28.45
C THR A 54 -14.12 -52.65 -28.02
N PRO A 55 -14.66 -53.19 -26.90
CA PRO A 55 -15.85 -52.62 -26.28
C PRO A 55 -15.69 -51.13 -25.95
N VAL A 56 -16.77 -50.36 -25.98
CA VAL A 56 -16.79 -48.96 -25.56
C VAL A 56 -16.69 -48.91 -24.03
N LEU A 57 -15.85 -48.04 -23.45
CA LEU A 57 -15.73 -47.89 -21.99
C LEU A 57 -16.85 -47.01 -21.41
N ASN A 58 -18.10 -47.36 -21.68
CA ASN A 58 -19.26 -46.63 -21.22
C ASN A 58 -19.88 -47.21 -19.94
N LYS A 59 -20.88 -46.53 -19.36
CA LYS A 59 -21.46 -46.93 -18.06
C LYS A 59 -21.97 -48.38 -18.08
N THR A 60 -22.63 -48.78 -19.17
CA THR A 60 -23.13 -50.16 -19.35
C THR A 60 -22.00 -51.18 -19.37
N THR A 61 -20.95 -50.94 -20.17
CA THR A 61 -19.83 -51.89 -20.31
C THR A 61 -19.02 -51.98 -19.02
N ILE A 62 -18.84 -50.88 -18.28
CA ILE A 62 -18.18 -50.93 -16.97
C ILE A 62 -19.02 -51.72 -15.96
N ALA A 63 -20.35 -51.55 -15.94
CA ALA A 63 -21.22 -52.37 -15.10
C ALA A 63 -21.09 -53.87 -15.43
N GLU A 64 -21.00 -54.21 -16.72
CA GLU A 64 -20.77 -55.60 -17.17
C GLU A 64 -19.39 -56.15 -16.74
N LEU A 65 -18.34 -55.32 -16.80
CA LEU A 65 -16.99 -55.67 -16.37
C LEU A 65 -16.90 -55.90 -14.86
N LEU A 66 -17.48 -54.99 -14.06
CA LEU A 66 -17.46 -55.07 -12.59
C LEU A 66 -18.33 -56.22 -12.05
N SER A 67 -19.41 -56.56 -12.75
CA SER A 67 -20.25 -57.72 -12.42
C SER A 67 -19.66 -59.06 -12.87
N GLY A 68 -18.54 -59.05 -13.58
CA GLY A 68 -17.93 -60.24 -14.17
C GLY A 68 -18.74 -60.87 -15.31
N SER A 69 -19.78 -60.18 -15.82
CA SER A 69 -20.60 -60.68 -16.94
C SER A 69 -19.90 -60.53 -18.29
N ARG A 70 -18.88 -59.68 -18.38
CA ARG A 70 -18.03 -59.49 -19.55
C ARG A 70 -16.57 -59.38 -19.13
N GLY A 71 -15.66 -59.94 -19.92
CA GLY A 71 -14.22 -59.78 -19.74
C GLY A 71 -13.62 -58.78 -20.74
N TRP A 72 -12.49 -58.18 -20.39
CA TRP A 72 -11.73 -57.28 -21.27
C TRP A 72 -10.67 -58.05 -22.07
N PRO A 73 -10.47 -57.76 -23.37
CA PRO A 73 -9.50 -58.48 -24.20
C PRO A 73 -8.04 -58.19 -23.79
N CYS A 74 -7.21 -59.25 -23.77
CA CYS A 74 -5.78 -59.19 -23.46
C CYS A 74 -4.92 -59.60 -24.66
N LYS A 75 -3.64 -59.22 -24.64
CA LYS A 75 -2.66 -59.47 -25.73
C LYS A 75 -2.40 -60.95 -25.99
N ASP A 76 -2.66 -61.81 -25.00
CA ASP A 76 -2.56 -63.27 -25.11
C ASP A 76 -3.79 -63.91 -25.78
N GLY A 77 -4.77 -63.12 -26.20
CA GLY A 77 -6.00 -63.57 -26.83
C GLY A 77 -7.09 -64.03 -25.85
N LYS A 78 -6.86 -63.94 -24.54
CA LYS A 78 -7.87 -64.25 -23.50
C LYS A 78 -8.64 -63.00 -23.08
N HIS A 79 -9.70 -63.22 -22.31
CA HIS A 79 -10.47 -62.14 -21.67
C HIS A 79 -10.24 -62.16 -20.16
N HIS A 80 -9.97 -60.99 -19.58
CA HIS A 80 -9.78 -60.81 -18.14
C HIS A 80 -11.06 -60.26 -17.50
N PHE A 81 -11.50 -60.88 -16.40
CA PHE A 81 -12.70 -60.48 -15.68
C PHE A 81 -12.29 -59.81 -14.36
N ILE A 82 -12.86 -58.63 -14.09
CA ILE A 82 -12.61 -57.89 -12.84
C ILE A 82 -13.38 -58.58 -11.73
N GLN A 83 -12.69 -58.94 -10.64
CA GLN A 83 -13.31 -59.43 -9.41
C GLN A 83 -13.28 -58.31 -8.39
N THR A 84 -14.47 -57.79 -8.03
CA THR A 84 -14.61 -56.75 -7.01
C THR A 84 -15.87 -56.96 -6.19
N ASN A 85 -15.86 -56.54 -4.93
CA ASN A 85 -17.03 -56.46 -4.06
C ASN A 85 -17.68 -55.07 -4.12
N CYS A 86 -17.09 -54.11 -4.86
CA CYS A 86 -17.58 -52.75 -4.98
C CYS A 86 -18.63 -52.64 -6.10
N SER A 87 -19.78 -52.04 -5.81
CA SER A 87 -20.79 -51.73 -6.84
C SER A 87 -20.39 -50.50 -7.65
N LEU A 88 -20.87 -50.41 -8.90
CA LEU A 88 -20.65 -49.24 -9.75
C LEU A 88 -21.21 -47.97 -9.10
N ASP A 89 -22.42 -48.04 -8.53
CA ASP A 89 -23.07 -46.91 -7.87
C ASP A 89 -22.23 -46.40 -6.69
N PHE A 90 -21.65 -47.31 -5.89
CA PHE A 90 -20.75 -46.92 -4.79
C PHE A 90 -19.50 -46.21 -5.31
N LEU A 91 -18.83 -46.76 -6.33
CA LEU A 91 -17.59 -46.16 -6.88
C LEU A 91 -17.85 -44.79 -7.51
N GLU A 92 -19.03 -44.58 -8.08
CA GLU A 92 -19.48 -43.30 -8.65
C GLU A 92 -19.83 -42.28 -7.55
N ASP A 93 -20.62 -42.68 -6.54
CA ASP A 93 -21.01 -41.82 -5.41
C ASP A 93 -19.84 -41.47 -4.47
N ALA A 94 -18.87 -42.37 -4.32
CA ALA A 94 -17.64 -42.15 -3.59
C ALA A 94 -16.60 -41.36 -4.40
N GLY A 95 -16.89 -41.06 -5.68
CA GLY A 95 -16.04 -40.23 -6.53
C GLY A 95 -14.78 -40.91 -7.06
N PHE A 96 -14.71 -42.24 -7.11
CA PHE A 96 -13.59 -42.95 -7.75
C PHE A 96 -13.78 -43.12 -9.26
N LEU A 97 -15.04 -43.12 -9.73
CA LEU A 97 -15.40 -43.22 -11.15
C LEU A 97 -16.31 -42.07 -11.58
N SER A 98 -16.29 -41.75 -12.87
CA SER A 98 -17.24 -40.82 -13.51
C SER A 98 -17.38 -41.12 -15.00
N PHE A 99 -18.49 -40.68 -15.61
CA PHE A 99 -18.87 -40.99 -17.00
C PHE A 99 -19.24 -39.72 -17.80
N TYR A 100 -18.30 -38.79 -17.94
CA TYR A 100 -18.50 -37.60 -18.79
C TYR A 100 -18.57 -38.01 -20.26
N ALA A 101 -19.63 -37.63 -20.98
CA ALA A 101 -19.94 -38.07 -22.34
C ALA A 101 -19.98 -39.60 -22.52
N ASP A 102 -20.54 -40.30 -21.53
CA ASP A 102 -20.67 -41.76 -21.49
C ASP A 102 -19.32 -42.51 -21.62
N TRP A 103 -18.24 -41.92 -21.07
CA TRP A 103 -16.91 -42.53 -21.06
C TRP A 103 -16.27 -42.55 -19.68
N CYS A 104 -15.78 -43.72 -19.27
CA CYS A 104 -15.24 -43.97 -17.95
C CYS A 104 -13.94 -43.17 -17.68
N SER A 105 -13.97 -42.41 -16.59
CA SER A 105 -12.81 -41.73 -16.01
C SER A 105 -12.58 -42.22 -14.59
N VAL A 106 -11.32 -42.51 -14.25
CA VAL A 106 -10.89 -43.02 -12.95
C VAL A 106 -10.17 -41.93 -12.17
N HIS A 107 -10.57 -41.72 -10.91
CA HIS A 107 -10.13 -40.67 -10.01
C HIS A 107 -9.54 -41.29 -8.74
N CYS A 108 -8.26 -41.68 -8.78
CA CYS A 108 -7.62 -42.28 -7.62
C CYS A 108 -6.08 -42.16 -7.68
N GLN A 109 -5.47 -41.77 -6.56
CA GLN A 109 -4.03 -41.82 -6.34
C GLN A 109 -3.67 -43.01 -5.42
N HIS A 110 -2.77 -43.88 -5.88
CA HIS A 110 -2.33 -45.04 -5.11
C HIS A 110 -1.48 -44.64 -3.88
N PRO A 111 -1.77 -45.18 -2.67
CA PRO A 111 -0.96 -44.97 -1.46
C PRO A 111 0.36 -45.75 -1.49
N TRP A 112 1.30 -45.43 -0.60
CA TRP A 112 2.68 -45.96 -0.63
C TRP A 112 2.85 -47.23 0.18
N GLN A 113 1.95 -47.46 1.15
CA GLN A 113 1.94 -48.62 2.03
C GLN A 113 0.55 -49.23 2.02
N THR A 114 0.35 -50.25 1.18
CA THR A 114 -0.92 -50.98 1.09
C THR A 114 -1.11 -52.01 2.21
N GLU A 115 -0.03 -52.36 2.92
CA GLU A 115 -0.02 -53.39 3.98
C GLU A 115 -0.77 -53.00 5.26
N VAL A 116 -1.09 -51.72 5.44
CA VAL A 116 -1.76 -51.15 6.64
C VAL A 116 -3.23 -50.79 6.36
N LEU A 117 -3.72 -51.03 5.14
CA LEU A 117 -5.07 -50.68 4.71
C LEU A 117 -6.04 -51.85 4.91
N ASP A 118 -7.31 -51.52 5.13
CA ASP A 118 -8.40 -52.50 5.19
C ASP A 118 -8.65 -53.12 3.80
N ASP A 119 -9.07 -54.39 3.78
CA ASP A 119 -9.35 -55.16 2.55
C ASP A 119 -10.39 -54.45 1.65
N SER A 120 -11.35 -53.73 2.23
CA SER A 120 -12.35 -52.96 1.46
C SER A 120 -11.75 -51.77 0.70
N ILE A 121 -10.71 -51.12 1.25
CA ILE A 121 -9.98 -50.05 0.56
C ILE A 121 -9.05 -50.63 -0.51
N ILE A 122 -8.43 -51.77 -0.22
CA ILE A 122 -7.59 -52.51 -1.18
C ILE A 122 -8.41 -52.94 -2.40
N ASP A 123 -9.65 -53.42 -2.22
CA ASP A 123 -10.55 -53.79 -3.32
C ASP A 123 -10.89 -52.59 -4.22
N ILE A 124 -11.20 -51.41 -3.63
CA ILE A 124 -11.43 -50.16 -4.40
C ILE A 124 -10.18 -49.78 -5.21
N LEU A 125 -9.01 -49.80 -4.58
CA LEU A 125 -7.73 -49.43 -5.22
C LEU A 125 -7.41 -50.38 -6.37
N ASN A 126 -7.52 -51.68 -6.16
CA ASN A 126 -7.28 -52.69 -7.20
C ASN A 126 -8.25 -52.52 -8.37
N THR A 127 -9.52 -52.27 -8.09
CA THR A 127 -10.55 -52.07 -9.12
C THR A 127 -10.27 -50.81 -9.94
N ALA A 128 -9.96 -49.69 -9.29
CA ALA A 128 -9.62 -48.44 -9.95
C ALA A 128 -8.35 -48.59 -10.82
N GLU A 129 -7.32 -49.27 -10.29
CA GLU A 129 -6.06 -49.48 -10.99
C GLU A 129 -6.22 -50.43 -12.20
N GLN A 130 -7.02 -51.50 -12.10
CA GLN A 130 -7.34 -52.36 -13.25
C GLN A 130 -8.07 -51.59 -14.36
N LEU A 131 -9.06 -50.77 -14.02
CA LEU A 131 -9.77 -49.93 -15.00
C LEU A 131 -8.83 -48.90 -15.66
N LYS A 132 -7.90 -48.33 -14.89
CA LYS A 132 -6.85 -47.44 -15.41
C LYS A 132 -5.89 -48.18 -16.35
N GLN A 133 -5.51 -49.41 -16.03
CA GLN A 133 -4.66 -50.26 -16.88
C GLN A 133 -5.35 -50.65 -18.18
N ILE A 134 -6.65 -50.98 -18.14
CA ILE A 134 -7.49 -51.20 -19.32
C ILE A 134 -7.47 -49.97 -20.24
N ARG A 135 -7.70 -48.77 -19.68
CA ARG A 135 -7.74 -47.52 -20.43
C ARG A 135 -6.38 -47.17 -21.07
N LEU A 136 -5.28 -47.61 -20.49
CA LEU A 136 -3.90 -47.31 -20.94
C LEU A 136 -3.21 -48.47 -21.68
N GLY A 137 -3.82 -49.65 -21.76
CA GLY A 137 -3.23 -50.85 -22.38
C GLY A 137 -2.01 -51.41 -21.66
N LEU A 138 -1.99 -51.29 -20.32
CA LEU A 138 -0.91 -51.77 -19.45
C LEU A 138 -1.20 -53.21 -18.98
N ASN A 139 -0.23 -53.91 -18.39
CA ASN A 139 -0.40 -55.26 -17.80
C ASN A 139 -1.19 -56.24 -18.70
N ASP A 140 -0.75 -56.39 -19.94
CA ASP A 140 -1.34 -57.27 -20.96
C ASP A 140 -2.77 -56.93 -21.44
N PHE A 141 -3.43 -55.91 -20.90
CA PHE A 141 -4.69 -55.41 -21.45
C PHE A 141 -4.49 -54.78 -22.83
N ILE A 142 -5.45 -55.00 -23.74
CA ILE A 142 -5.49 -54.30 -25.02
C ILE A 142 -6.15 -52.94 -24.80
N GLU A 143 -5.45 -51.85 -25.12
CA GLU A 143 -6.06 -50.51 -25.05
C GLU A 143 -7.21 -50.35 -26.06
N PRO A 144 -8.21 -49.50 -25.75
CA PRO A 144 -9.22 -49.11 -26.72
C PRO A 144 -8.58 -48.50 -27.97
N HIS A 145 -8.90 -49.04 -29.14
CA HIS A 145 -8.36 -48.57 -30.42
C HIS A 145 -9.34 -48.76 -31.56
N PHE A 146 -9.19 -47.92 -32.58
CA PHE A 146 -9.94 -48.04 -33.82
C PHE A 146 -9.22 -48.97 -34.81
N CYS A 147 -9.97 -49.58 -35.72
CA CYS A 147 -9.41 -50.31 -36.85
C CYS A 147 -10.26 -50.11 -38.12
N ILE A 148 -9.60 -50.24 -39.27
CA ILE A 148 -10.23 -50.21 -40.60
C ILE A 148 -9.48 -51.16 -41.54
N ASN A 149 -10.14 -51.68 -42.57
CA ASN A 149 -9.47 -52.50 -43.57
C ASN A 149 -8.37 -51.69 -44.30
N VAL A 150 -7.19 -52.29 -44.50
CA VAL A 150 -6.03 -51.63 -45.11
C VAL A 150 -6.31 -51.14 -46.54
N ASN A 151 -7.06 -51.90 -47.34
CA ASN A 151 -7.36 -51.55 -48.72
C ASN A 151 -8.37 -50.41 -48.79
N GLU A 152 -9.36 -50.43 -47.90
CA GLU A 152 -10.36 -49.36 -47.76
C GLU A 152 -9.70 -48.03 -47.37
N LEU A 153 -8.85 -48.03 -46.34
CA LEU A 153 -8.13 -46.83 -45.91
C LEU A 153 -7.18 -46.32 -47.00
N THR A 154 -6.49 -47.21 -47.70
CA THR A 154 -5.58 -46.82 -48.78
C THR A 154 -6.33 -46.16 -49.93
N ALA A 155 -7.53 -46.67 -50.29
CA ALA A 155 -8.37 -46.04 -51.30
C ALA A 155 -8.82 -44.63 -50.90
N LEU A 156 -9.32 -44.47 -49.68
CA LEU A 156 -9.77 -43.17 -49.14
C LEU A 156 -8.65 -42.13 -49.08
N LEU A 157 -7.45 -42.54 -48.63
CA LEU A 157 -6.31 -41.63 -48.55
C LEU A 157 -5.72 -41.32 -49.94
N SER A 158 -5.78 -42.25 -50.88
CA SER A 158 -5.31 -42.02 -52.25
C SER A 158 -6.20 -41.05 -53.03
N GLU A 159 -7.50 -41.04 -52.74
CA GLU A 159 -8.45 -40.07 -53.30
C GLU A 159 -8.12 -38.64 -52.86
N GLU A 160 -7.80 -38.44 -51.58
CA GLU A 160 -7.54 -37.11 -51.01
C GLU A 160 -6.08 -36.63 -51.27
N PHE A 161 -5.08 -37.51 -51.15
CA PHE A 161 -3.66 -37.13 -51.14
C PHE A 161 -2.85 -37.66 -52.33
N GLY A 162 -3.43 -38.50 -53.20
CA GLY A 162 -2.72 -39.18 -54.28
C GLY A 162 -1.84 -40.34 -53.79
N ASN A 163 -0.82 -40.72 -54.56
CA ASN A 163 0.06 -41.88 -54.28
C ASN A 163 1.11 -41.60 -53.18
N VAL A 164 0.68 -41.19 -51.99
CA VAL A 164 1.53 -41.04 -50.80
C VAL A 164 1.42 -42.30 -49.95
N SER A 165 2.54 -42.80 -49.42
CA SER A 165 2.50 -44.02 -48.60
C SER A 165 1.75 -43.80 -47.28
N LEU A 166 1.03 -44.84 -46.83
CA LEU A 166 0.26 -44.83 -45.59
C LEU A 166 1.12 -44.44 -44.37
N GLU A 167 2.34 -44.97 -44.29
CA GLU A 167 3.28 -44.72 -43.20
C GLU A 167 3.81 -43.28 -43.21
N THR A 168 3.74 -42.59 -44.36
CA THR A 168 4.10 -41.16 -44.46
C THR A 168 2.98 -40.28 -43.92
N LEU A 169 1.70 -40.62 -44.19
CA LEU A 169 0.54 -39.85 -43.75
C LEU A 169 0.15 -40.16 -42.29
N LEU A 170 0.31 -41.40 -41.86
CA LEU A 170 -0.01 -41.91 -40.52
C LEU A 170 1.21 -42.63 -39.92
N PRO A 171 2.19 -41.90 -39.36
CA PRO A 171 3.45 -42.48 -38.88
C PRO A 171 3.32 -43.54 -37.77
N LEU A 172 2.15 -43.60 -37.10
CA LEU A 172 1.86 -44.49 -35.97
C LEU A 172 0.93 -45.64 -36.36
N CYS A 173 0.68 -45.83 -37.66
CA CYS A 173 -0.15 -46.92 -38.11
C CYS A 173 0.56 -48.26 -37.87
N THR A 174 -0.16 -49.23 -37.31
CA THR A 174 0.25 -50.62 -37.18
C THR A 174 -0.68 -51.48 -38.01
N ARG A 175 -0.10 -52.42 -38.77
CA ARG A 175 -0.88 -53.40 -39.54
C ARG A 175 -1.14 -54.61 -38.66
N ILE A 176 -2.40 -54.94 -38.46
CA ILE A 176 -2.87 -56.09 -37.71
C ILE A 176 -3.71 -56.93 -38.68
N ASN A 177 -3.10 -57.96 -39.26
CA ASN A 177 -3.69 -58.76 -40.36
C ASN A 177 -4.12 -57.86 -41.55
N ASP A 178 -5.39 -57.93 -41.97
CA ASP A 178 -5.98 -57.13 -43.05
C ASP A 178 -6.46 -55.73 -42.58
N ALA A 179 -6.23 -55.37 -41.32
CA ALA A 179 -6.67 -54.11 -40.73
C ALA A 179 -5.48 -53.22 -40.34
N VAL A 180 -5.73 -51.91 -40.33
CA VAL A 180 -4.81 -50.88 -39.83
C VAL A 180 -5.39 -50.31 -38.55
N SER A 181 -4.56 -50.23 -37.51
CA SER A 181 -4.82 -49.50 -36.28
C SER A 181 -3.83 -48.33 -36.16
N VAL A 182 -4.23 -47.24 -35.50
CA VAL A 182 -3.34 -46.11 -35.21
C VAL A 182 -3.30 -45.93 -33.70
N ALA A 183 -2.10 -46.09 -33.13
CA ALA A 183 -1.94 -46.04 -31.68
C ALA A 183 -2.35 -44.67 -31.08
N PRO A 184 -3.04 -44.62 -29.93
CA PRO A 184 -3.34 -43.38 -29.22
C PRO A 184 -2.06 -42.62 -28.84
N GLU A 185 -2.02 -41.31 -29.06
CA GLU A 185 -0.83 -40.48 -28.78
C GLU A 185 -1.19 -39.31 -27.84
N THR A 186 -1.06 -39.53 -26.53
CA THR A 186 -1.44 -38.57 -25.48
C THR A 186 -0.70 -37.24 -25.54
N SER A 187 0.51 -37.21 -26.09
CA SER A 187 1.34 -36.00 -26.17
C SER A 187 1.30 -35.30 -27.53
N LYS A 188 0.59 -35.84 -28.54
CA LYS A 188 0.54 -35.26 -29.89
C LYS A 188 -0.85 -35.10 -30.51
N PHE A 189 -1.94 -35.59 -29.90
CA PHE A 189 -3.29 -35.27 -30.39
C PHE A 189 -3.61 -33.79 -30.13
N THR A 190 -3.58 -32.98 -31.18
CA THR A 190 -3.69 -31.50 -31.08
C THR A 190 -5.08 -30.99 -31.47
N PRO A 191 -5.42 -29.73 -31.14
CA PRO A 191 -6.63 -29.07 -31.63
C PRO A 191 -6.80 -29.11 -33.15
N LEU A 192 -5.70 -29.14 -33.92
CA LEU A 192 -5.75 -29.30 -35.38
C LEU A 192 -6.38 -30.63 -35.80
N HIS A 193 -5.99 -31.73 -35.16
CA HIS A 193 -6.55 -33.06 -35.41
C HIS A 193 -8.04 -33.10 -35.04
N SER A 194 -8.38 -32.51 -33.90
CA SER A 194 -9.77 -32.38 -33.42
C SER A 194 -10.66 -31.62 -34.41
N THR A 195 -10.12 -30.55 -35.00
CA THR A 195 -10.82 -29.69 -35.97
C THR A 195 -11.10 -30.40 -37.28
N TYR A 196 -10.10 -31.03 -37.88
CA TYR A 196 -10.28 -31.79 -39.11
C TYR A 196 -11.23 -32.97 -38.90
N LEU A 197 -11.16 -33.64 -37.75
CA LEU A 197 -12.08 -34.71 -37.42
C LEU A 197 -13.54 -34.23 -37.37
N TRP A 198 -13.79 -33.08 -36.73
CA TRP A 198 -15.12 -32.48 -36.70
C TRP A 198 -15.64 -32.18 -38.12
N GLN A 199 -14.79 -31.55 -38.96
CA GLN A 199 -15.14 -31.24 -40.35
C GLN A 199 -15.44 -32.50 -41.17
N THR A 200 -14.57 -33.51 -41.13
CA THR A 200 -14.76 -34.77 -41.87
C THR A 200 -16.01 -35.53 -41.40
N LEU A 201 -16.36 -35.48 -40.10
CA LEU A 201 -17.58 -36.11 -39.60
C LEU A 201 -18.85 -35.35 -40.03
N LEU A 202 -18.80 -34.01 -40.09
CA LEU A 202 -19.90 -33.19 -40.59
C LEU A 202 -20.19 -33.39 -42.08
N GLU A 203 -19.16 -33.73 -42.87
CA GLU A 203 -19.34 -34.09 -44.30
C GLU A 203 -20.21 -35.35 -44.48
N LYS A 204 -20.28 -36.21 -43.46
CA LYS A 204 -20.91 -37.55 -43.54
C LYS A 204 -22.17 -37.72 -42.71
N TYR A 205 -22.26 -37.04 -41.58
CA TYR A 205 -23.28 -37.28 -40.57
C TYR A 205 -23.97 -35.97 -40.16
N PRO A 206 -25.26 -36.02 -39.74
CA PRO A 206 -25.91 -34.90 -39.08
C PRO A 206 -25.13 -34.46 -37.82
N ALA A 207 -25.21 -33.18 -37.46
CA ALA A 207 -24.41 -32.56 -36.39
C ALA A 207 -24.37 -33.38 -35.09
N LYS A 208 -25.54 -33.86 -34.64
CA LYS A 208 -25.68 -34.68 -33.43
C LYS A 208 -24.86 -35.97 -33.47
N GLU A 209 -24.94 -36.71 -34.57
CA GLU A 209 -24.21 -37.98 -34.72
C GLU A 209 -22.72 -37.74 -34.99
N ALA A 210 -22.39 -36.68 -35.74
CA ALA A 210 -21.02 -36.22 -35.90
C ALA A 210 -20.38 -35.89 -34.54
N PHE A 211 -21.11 -35.18 -33.66
CA PHE A 211 -20.60 -34.76 -32.36
C PHE A 211 -20.40 -35.95 -31.41
N ARG A 212 -21.35 -36.89 -31.39
CA ARG A 212 -21.25 -38.14 -30.62
C ARG A 212 -20.01 -38.95 -31.04
N ARG A 213 -19.77 -39.08 -32.35
CA ARG A 213 -18.59 -39.77 -32.90
C ARG A 213 -17.30 -39.02 -32.61
N TRP A 214 -17.32 -37.70 -32.75
CA TRP A 214 -16.19 -36.83 -32.43
C TRP A 214 -15.76 -37.01 -30.98
N MET A 215 -16.70 -36.97 -30.02
CA MET A 215 -16.43 -37.20 -28.59
C MET A 215 -15.81 -38.58 -28.32
N LEU A 216 -16.35 -39.64 -28.92
CA LEU A 216 -15.79 -40.98 -28.78
C LEU A 216 -14.36 -41.07 -29.31
N CYS A 217 -14.12 -40.52 -30.51
CA CYS A 217 -12.80 -40.55 -31.14
C CYS A 217 -11.74 -39.78 -30.34
N ILE A 218 -12.05 -38.59 -29.80
CA ILE A 218 -11.09 -37.82 -29.00
C ILE A 218 -10.80 -38.48 -27.65
N GLN A 219 -11.78 -39.12 -27.02
CA GLN A 219 -11.59 -39.81 -25.74
C GLN A 219 -10.72 -41.07 -25.88
N VAL A 220 -10.85 -41.79 -26.99
CA VAL A 220 -10.02 -42.95 -27.31
C VAL A 220 -8.63 -42.53 -27.80
N GLN A 221 -8.54 -41.66 -28.81
CA GLN A 221 -7.27 -41.35 -29.48
C GLN A 221 -6.44 -40.29 -28.74
N GLY A 222 -7.10 -39.26 -28.19
CA GLY A 222 -6.46 -38.15 -27.46
C GLY A 222 -6.34 -38.38 -25.96
N ARG A 223 -7.10 -39.34 -25.40
CA ARG A 223 -7.22 -39.65 -23.96
C ARG A 223 -7.67 -38.49 -23.06
N ALA A 224 -8.01 -37.35 -23.65
CA ALA A 224 -8.56 -36.14 -23.05
C ALA A 224 -9.46 -35.43 -24.07
N ILE A 225 -10.37 -34.59 -23.60
CA ILE A 225 -11.25 -33.80 -24.47
C ILE A 225 -10.45 -32.64 -25.05
N VAL A 226 -10.01 -32.78 -26.30
CA VAL A 226 -9.24 -31.76 -27.03
C VAL A 226 -10.20 -30.93 -27.91
N PRO A 227 -10.36 -29.62 -27.65
CA PRO A 227 -11.28 -28.76 -28.39
C PRO A 227 -10.83 -28.49 -29.83
N VAL A 228 -11.77 -27.97 -30.64
CA VAL A 228 -11.54 -27.53 -32.02
C VAL A 228 -10.87 -26.15 -32.08
N LEU A 229 -10.16 -25.88 -33.17
CA LEU A 229 -9.66 -24.55 -33.53
C LEU A 229 -10.76 -23.78 -34.25
N PHE A 230 -11.47 -22.94 -33.52
CA PHE A 230 -12.57 -22.13 -34.06
C PHE A 230 -12.13 -21.21 -35.21
N SER A 231 -10.86 -20.79 -35.26
CA SER A 231 -10.30 -19.99 -36.35
C SER A 231 -10.27 -20.71 -37.71
N LEU A 232 -10.38 -22.04 -37.73
CA LEU A 232 -10.41 -22.86 -38.96
C LEU A 232 -11.82 -23.36 -39.31
N LEU A 233 -12.83 -23.04 -38.48
CA LEU A 233 -14.21 -23.43 -38.74
C LEU A 233 -14.94 -22.34 -39.54
N GLU A 234 -15.81 -22.77 -40.44
CA GLU A 234 -16.80 -21.86 -41.00
C GLU A 234 -17.83 -21.52 -39.93
N LYS A 235 -18.40 -20.30 -40.00
CA LYS A 235 -19.39 -19.82 -39.03
C LYS A 235 -20.56 -20.80 -38.80
N LYS A 236 -21.02 -21.47 -39.85
CA LYS A 236 -22.07 -22.48 -39.76
C LYS A 236 -21.62 -23.73 -38.97
N GLN A 237 -20.38 -24.17 -39.18
CA GLN A 237 -19.80 -25.32 -38.46
C GLN A 237 -19.58 -24.99 -36.98
N GLU A 238 -19.19 -23.75 -36.69
CA GLU A 238 -19.08 -23.21 -35.32
C GLU A 238 -20.45 -23.19 -34.62
N GLU A 239 -21.48 -22.62 -35.25
CA GLU A 239 -22.85 -22.58 -34.70
C GLU A 239 -23.38 -24.00 -34.41
N MET A 240 -23.19 -24.94 -35.34
CA MET A 240 -23.56 -26.35 -35.14
C MET A 240 -22.81 -27.00 -33.98
N PHE A 241 -21.53 -26.66 -33.78
CA PHE A 241 -20.74 -27.17 -32.66
C PHE A 241 -21.25 -26.62 -31.33
N PHE A 242 -21.52 -25.31 -31.25
CA PHE A 242 -22.10 -24.68 -30.05
C PHE A 242 -23.45 -25.28 -29.65
N GLU A 243 -24.35 -25.53 -30.61
CA GLU A 243 -25.65 -26.16 -30.34
C GLU A 243 -25.51 -27.55 -29.70
N GLU A 244 -24.55 -28.35 -30.15
CA GLU A 244 -24.31 -29.69 -29.59
C GLU A 244 -23.67 -29.63 -28.19
N ILE A 245 -22.81 -28.64 -27.94
CA ILE A 245 -22.27 -28.39 -26.58
C ILE A 245 -23.38 -27.97 -25.62
N GLU A 246 -24.27 -27.06 -26.01
CA GLU A 246 -25.44 -26.70 -25.19
C GLU A 246 -26.30 -27.92 -24.88
N ARG A 247 -26.49 -28.80 -25.86
CA ARG A 247 -27.26 -30.04 -25.67
C ARG A 247 -26.58 -30.97 -24.69
N LEU A 248 -25.27 -31.20 -24.83
CA LEU A 248 -24.47 -32.02 -23.91
C LEU A 248 -24.58 -31.51 -22.46
N LEU A 249 -24.40 -30.21 -22.27
CA LEU A 249 -24.47 -29.58 -20.94
C LEU A 249 -25.89 -29.63 -20.35
N SER A 250 -26.91 -29.54 -21.21
CA SER A 250 -28.31 -29.65 -20.79
C SER A 250 -28.71 -31.08 -20.41
N SER A 251 -28.20 -32.09 -21.12
CA SER A 251 -28.58 -33.49 -20.92
C SER A 251 -27.75 -34.24 -19.89
N GLU A 252 -26.44 -33.95 -19.77
CA GLU A 252 -25.54 -34.70 -18.90
C GLU A 252 -25.21 -33.96 -17.60
N LEU A 253 -24.84 -32.69 -17.68
CA LEU A 253 -24.36 -31.95 -16.52
C LEU A 253 -25.49 -31.61 -15.52
N SER A 254 -26.73 -31.59 -15.98
CA SER A 254 -27.92 -31.30 -15.16
C SER A 254 -28.34 -32.47 -14.27
N SER A 255 -27.89 -33.70 -14.58
CA SER A 255 -28.44 -34.93 -14.01
C SER A 255 -27.40 -35.90 -13.43
N SER A 256 -26.10 -35.67 -13.59
CA SER A 256 -25.08 -36.71 -13.32
C SER A 256 -24.38 -36.62 -11.97
N TYR A 257 -23.87 -35.46 -11.53
CA TYR A 257 -23.05 -35.38 -10.31
C TYR A 257 -23.38 -34.20 -9.39
N SER A 258 -23.37 -34.45 -8.07
CA SER A 258 -23.45 -33.40 -7.06
C SER A 258 -22.09 -32.70 -6.87
N LEU A 259 -22.08 -31.47 -6.34
CA LEU A 259 -20.83 -30.79 -5.97
C LEU A 259 -20.02 -31.60 -4.95
N LYS A 260 -20.68 -32.38 -4.08
CA LYS A 260 -20.00 -33.28 -3.13
C LYS A 260 -19.27 -34.40 -3.88
N THR A 261 -19.92 -35.03 -4.85
CA THR A 261 -19.32 -36.08 -5.67
C THR A 261 -18.11 -35.57 -6.46
N ILE A 262 -18.20 -34.36 -7.01
CA ILE A 262 -17.08 -33.71 -7.72
C ILE A 262 -15.92 -33.42 -6.77
N PHE A 263 -16.20 -32.91 -5.57
CA PHE A 263 -15.17 -32.70 -4.55
C PHE A 263 -14.45 -34.02 -4.23
N LYS A 264 -15.18 -35.11 -4.00
CA LYS A 264 -14.60 -36.45 -3.81
C LYS A 264 -13.70 -36.86 -4.98
N GLN A 265 -14.12 -36.68 -6.23
CA GLN A 265 -13.31 -36.99 -7.42
C GLN A 265 -11.95 -36.30 -7.39
N VAL A 266 -11.91 -35.03 -6.99
CA VAL A 266 -10.67 -34.25 -6.94
C VAL A 266 -9.81 -34.66 -5.75
N THR A 267 -10.42 -34.77 -4.56
CA THR A 267 -9.72 -35.27 -3.38
C THR A 267 -9.13 -36.65 -3.64
N ASN A 268 -9.86 -37.55 -4.31
CA ASN A 268 -9.36 -38.89 -4.60
C ASN A 268 -8.22 -38.90 -5.61
N SER A 269 -8.23 -37.97 -6.56
CA SER A 269 -7.18 -37.87 -7.58
C SER A 269 -5.86 -37.32 -7.06
N GLN A 270 -5.89 -36.50 -6.00
CA GLN A 270 -4.72 -35.71 -5.57
C GLN A 270 -4.32 -35.91 -4.09
N TYR A 271 -5.29 -36.24 -3.26
CA TYR A 271 -5.17 -36.25 -1.80
C TYR A 271 -5.62 -37.56 -1.16
N PHE A 272 -6.08 -38.55 -1.92
CA PHE A 272 -6.58 -39.82 -1.39
C PHE A 272 -5.58 -40.46 -0.43
N ARG A 273 -4.30 -40.42 -0.83
CA ARG A 273 -3.17 -40.86 0.01
C ARG A 273 -3.23 -40.22 1.40
N GLN A 274 -3.35 -38.89 1.49
CA GLN A 274 -3.33 -38.17 2.75
C GLN A 274 -4.59 -38.44 3.59
N LEU A 275 -5.71 -38.71 2.92
CA LEU A 275 -7.00 -39.01 3.53
C LEU A 275 -6.98 -40.36 4.26
N VAL A 276 -6.35 -41.39 3.67
CA VAL A 276 -6.29 -42.74 4.26
C VAL A 276 -5.02 -43.01 5.08
N GLU A 277 -3.93 -42.25 4.87
CA GLU A 277 -2.67 -42.37 5.62
C GLU A 277 -2.58 -41.39 6.82
N SER A 278 -3.69 -40.79 7.28
CA SER A 278 -3.67 -39.68 8.25
C SER A 278 -2.89 -40.00 9.54
N ARG A 279 -1.86 -39.19 9.84
CA ARG A 279 -1.00 -39.34 11.02
C ARG A 279 -1.47 -38.40 12.12
N THR A 280 -1.92 -38.93 13.25
CA THR A 280 -2.18 -38.09 14.42
C THR A 280 -0.86 -37.83 15.14
N ILE A 281 -0.41 -36.58 15.18
CA ILE A 281 0.75 -36.19 15.99
C ILE A 281 0.22 -35.81 17.37
N GLN A 282 0.35 -36.72 18.35
CA GLN A 282 0.08 -36.37 19.74
C GLN A 282 1.32 -35.72 20.35
N PHE A 283 1.17 -34.48 20.80
CA PHE A 283 2.17 -33.79 21.60
C PHE A 283 1.90 -34.04 23.09
N ASN A 284 2.57 -35.03 23.68
CA ASN A 284 2.54 -35.19 25.13
C ASN A 284 3.63 -34.32 25.73
N VAL A 285 3.22 -33.20 26.34
CA VAL A 285 4.11 -32.31 27.09
C VAL A 285 4.04 -32.72 28.55
N SER A 286 5.03 -33.48 29.02
CA SER A 286 5.23 -33.72 30.45
C SER A 286 6.16 -32.65 31.02
N LEU A 287 5.64 -31.82 31.93
CA LEU A 287 6.45 -30.89 32.71
C LEU A 287 6.85 -31.58 34.01
N ASN A 288 8.13 -31.95 34.14
CA ASN A 288 8.73 -32.41 35.40
C ASN A 288 9.69 -31.33 35.91
N GLU A 289 9.62 -31.01 37.20
CA GLU A 289 10.39 -29.92 37.83
C GLU A 289 11.92 -30.14 37.79
N ASP A 290 12.38 -31.39 37.61
CA ASP A 290 13.81 -31.75 37.67
C ASP A 290 14.52 -31.86 36.29
N MET A 291 13.82 -31.62 35.17
CA MET A 291 14.41 -31.66 33.82
C MET A 291 13.90 -30.47 32.97
N PRO A 292 14.76 -29.51 32.58
CA PRO A 292 14.34 -28.28 31.89
C PRO A 292 14.08 -28.45 30.38
N GLU A 293 14.22 -29.65 29.84
CA GLU A 293 13.78 -29.97 28.48
C GLU A 293 12.37 -30.53 28.53
N SER A 294 11.40 -29.80 27.95
CA SER A 294 10.14 -30.40 27.57
C SER A 294 10.46 -31.57 26.64
N VAL A 295 10.34 -32.80 27.14
CA VAL A 295 10.46 -33.97 26.29
C VAL A 295 9.19 -34.02 25.45
N MET A 296 9.24 -33.35 24.30
CA MET A 296 8.18 -33.39 23.30
C MET A 296 8.27 -34.77 22.66
N LYS A 297 7.61 -35.75 23.28
CA LYS A 297 7.43 -37.06 22.66
C LYS A 297 6.30 -36.92 21.66
N SER A 298 6.67 -36.79 20.38
CA SER A 298 5.74 -37.00 19.28
C SER A 298 5.48 -38.50 19.18
N GLY A 299 4.32 -38.94 19.64
CA GLY A 299 3.81 -40.27 19.27
C GLY A 299 3.11 -40.14 17.93
N ILE A 300 3.52 -40.95 16.95
CA ILE A 300 2.72 -41.18 15.75
C ILE A 300 1.76 -42.30 16.11
N SER A 301 0.47 -41.99 16.28
CA SER A 301 -0.57 -43.02 16.28
C SER A 301 -1.15 -43.13 14.88
N ALA A 302 -1.11 -44.36 14.32
CA ALA A 302 -1.89 -44.68 13.14
C ALA A 302 -3.38 -44.55 13.51
N THR A 303 -4.14 -43.82 12.71
CA THR A 303 -5.61 -43.96 12.73
C THR A 303 -5.92 -45.42 12.40
N GLY A 304 -6.79 -46.06 13.20
CA GLY A 304 -7.16 -47.46 13.02
C GLY A 304 -7.69 -47.77 11.61
N ASN A 305 -7.73 -49.06 11.24
CA ASN A 305 -8.15 -49.55 9.92
C ASN A 305 -9.40 -48.82 9.40
N ILE A 306 -9.21 -47.85 8.49
CA ILE A 306 -10.27 -47.11 7.82
C ILE A 306 -10.92 -48.04 6.80
N THR A 307 -12.24 -48.26 6.88
CA THR A 307 -12.99 -49.08 5.92
C THR A 307 -13.60 -48.22 4.81
N ALA A 308 -14.08 -48.85 3.73
CA ALA A 308 -14.80 -48.16 2.65
C ALA A 308 -16.03 -47.36 3.11
N GLN A 309 -16.67 -47.76 4.22
CA GLN A 309 -17.84 -47.07 4.79
C GLN A 309 -17.46 -45.79 5.55
N ASP A 310 -16.22 -45.70 6.05
CA ASP A 310 -15.73 -44.56 6.82
C ASP A 310 -15.28 -43.39 5.92
N LEU A 311 -15.06 -43.65 4.62
CA LEU A 311 -14.53 -42.67 3.67
C LEU A 311 -15.36 -41.38 3.60
N ASP A 312 -16.69 -41.47 3.66
CA ASP A 312 -17.54 -40.27 3.51
C ASP A 312 -17.32 -39.27 4.65
N ALA A 313 -17.06 -39.75 5.87
CA ALA A 313 -16.81 -38.94 7.06
C ALA A 313 -15.42 -38.28 7.06
N LEU A 314 -14.48 -38.78 6.24
CA LEU A 314 -13.12 -38.26 6.15
C LEU A 314 -13.01 -37.08 5.16
N TYR A 315 -13.95 -36.92 4.22
CA TYR A 315 -13.97 -35.76 3.34
C TYR A 315 -14.37 -34.51 4.13
N MET A 316 -13.43 -33.57 4.27
CA MET A 316 -13.70 -32.27 4.90
C MET A 316 -14.42 -31.34 3.93
N TYR A 317 -15.75 -31.48 3.85
CA TYR A 317 -16.56 -30.57 3.05
C TYR A 317 -16.63 -29.16 3.65
N PRO A 318 -16.59 -28.11 2.81
CA PRO A 318 -16.99 -26.78 3.26
C PRO A 318 -18.47 -26.80 3.69
N ALA A 319 -18.78 -26.36 4.91
CA ALA A 319 -20.16 -26.40 5.43
C ALA A 319 -21.14 -25.54 4.60
N GLY A 320 -22.27 -26.12 4.19
CA GLY A 320 -23.40 -25.48 3.48
C GLY A 320 -23.79 -26.21 2.19
N ASP A 321 -25.07 -26.55 2.01
CA ASP A 321 -25.53 -27.30 0.82
C ASP A 321 -25.63 -26.45 -0.47
N ASP A 322 -25.58 -25.11 -0.36
CA ASP A 322 -25.53 -24.15 -1.49
C ASP A 322 -24.98 -22.78 -1.01
N PRO A 323 -23.66 -22.62 -0.87
CA PRO A 323 -23.08 -21.33 -0.48
C PRO A 323 -23.26 -20.29 -1.60
N ASP A 324 -23.52 -19.03 -1.21
CA ASP A 324 -23.48 -17.86 -2.10
C ASP A 324 -22.16 -17.85 -2.90
N GLU A 325 -22.14 -17.38 -4.16
CA GLU A 325 -21.00 -17.48 -5.09
C GLU A 325 -19.68 -16.95 -4.51
N MET A 326 -19.74 -15.87 -3.72
CA MET A 326 -18.54 -15.35 -3.04
C MET A 326 -18.11 -16.22 -1.85
N GLU A 327 -19.06 -16.80 -1.12
CA GLU A 327 -18.76 -17.72 -0.02
C GLU A 327 -18.22 -19.05 -0.56
N ALA A 328 -18.72 -19.50 -1.72
CA ALA A 328 -18.13 -20.56 -2.52
C ALA A 328 -16.71 -20.19 -2.96
N PHE A 329 -16.49 -19.00 -3.54
CA PHE A 329 -15.17 -18.56 -3.95
C PHE A 329 -14.17 -18.60 -2.78
N GLU A 330 -14.47 -17.99 -1.63
CA GLU A 330 -13.57 -17.95 -0.48
C GLU A 330 -13.27 -19.34 0.11
N LYS A 331 -14.29 -20.21 0.19
CA LYS A 331 -14.12 -21.58 0.73
C LYS A 331 -13.42 -22.52 -0.25
N TRP A 332 -13.60 -22.30 -1.54
CA TRP A 332 -13.09 -23.17 -2.60
C TRP A 332 -11.79 -22.64 -3.21
N GLU A 333 -11.38 -21.39 -2.97
CA GLU A 333 -10.07 -20.85 -3.39
C GLU A 333 -8.90 -21.70 -2.87
N GLN A 334 -9.02 -22.27 -1.68
CA GLN A 334 -8.05 -23.21 -1.11
C GLN A 334 -7.90 -24.51 -1.90
N PHE A 335 -8.88 -24.87 -2.74
CA PHE A 335 -8.93 -26.12 -3.51
C PHE A 335 -9.08 -25.89 -5.04
N GLY A 336 -9.37 -24.67 -5.48
CA GLY A 336 -10.01 -24.37 -6.77
C GLY A 336 -9.10 -24.53 -7.99
N TYR A 337 -7.81 -24.27 -7.85
CA TYR A 337 -6.84 -24.46 -8.93
C TYR A 337 -6.74 -25.95 -9.34
N GLU A 338 -6.84 -26.81 -8.35
CA GLU A 338 -6.72 -28.26 -8.48
C GLU A 338 -8.01 -28.92 -8.95
N LEU A 339 -9.17 -28.39 -8.54
CA LEU A 339 -10.49 -28.80 -9.02
C LEU A 339 -10.70 -28.55 -10.52
N GLY A 340 -10.15 -27.45 -11.05
CA GLY A 340 -10.29 -27.11 -12.46
C GLY A 340 -9.57 -28.05 -13.42
N LEU A 341 -8.44 -28.64 -12.99
CA LEU A 341 -7.58 -29.52 -13.80
C LEU A 341 -8.17 -30.93 -13.97
N SER A 342 -9.06 -31.38 -13.08
CA SER A 342 -9.63 -32.73 -13.09
C SER A 342 -10.98 -32.86 -13.82
N MET A 343 -11.67 -31.74 -14.09
CA MET A 343 -12.95 -31.72 -14.81
C MET A 343 -12.74 -31.79 -16.34
N PRO A 344 -13.13 -32.89 -17.02
CA PRO A 344 -12.79 -33.10 -18.43
C PRO A 344 -13.37 -32.07 -19.40
N LEU A 345 -14.52 -31.47 -19.07
CA LEU A 345 -15.22 -30.50 -19.93
C LEU A 345 -14.75 -29.06 -19.78
N THR A 346 -13.96 -28.74 -18.74
CA THR A 346 -13.56 -27.35 -18.43
C THR A 346 -12.80 -26.70 -19.59
N TRP A 347 -11.86 -27.42 -20.21
CA TRP A 347 -11.09 -26.88 -21.34
C TRP A 347 -11.98 -26.63 -22.57
N LEU A 348 -12.91 -27.54 -22.86
CA LEU A 348 -13.86 -27.39 -23.97
C LEU A 348 -14.76 -26.17 -23.79
N ILE A 349 -15.35 -25.99 -22.60
CA ILE A 349 -16.20 -24.83 -22.28
C ILE A 349 -15.37 -23.54 -22.36
N GLN A 350 -14.13 -23.55 -21.86
CA GLN A 350 -13.23 -22.41 -21.92
C GLN A 350 -12.98 -21.95 -23.36
N GLU A 351 -12.59 -22.85 -24.27
CA GLU A 351 -12.35 -22.49 -25.67
C GLU A 351 -13.61 -21.96 -26.36
N CYS A 352 -14.77 -22.59 -26.10
CA CYS A 352 -16.04 -22.11 -26.65
C CYS A 352 -16.35 -20.68 -26.17
N LEU A 353 -16.07 -20.35 -24.90
CA LEU A 353 -16.28 -19.02 -24.34
C LEU A 353 -15.30 -17.98 -24.89
N ILE A 354 -14.04 -18.35 -25.14
CA ILE A 354 -13.05 -17.46 -25.78
C ILE A 354 -13.56 -17.00 -27.15
N HIS A 355 -14.10 -17.91 -27.94
CA HIS A 355 -14.53 -17.61 -29.31
C HIS A 355 -15.95 -17.09 -29.44
N SER A 356 -16.78 -17.28 -28.42
CA SER A 356 -18.17 -16.80 -28.42
C SER A 356 -18.33 -15.38 -27.84
N ILE A 357 -17.26 -14.76 -27.34
CA ILE A 357 -17.24 -13.41 -26.75
C ILE A 357 -16.30 -12.50 -27.54
N TYR A 358 -16.80 -11.33 -27.93
CA TYR A 358 -16.09 -10.39 -28.79
C TYR A 358 -15.98 -9.01 -28.15
N ILE A 359 -14.79 -8.41 -28.27
CA ILE A 359 -14.54 -7.00 -27.94
C ILE A 359 -14.19 -6.26 -29.23
N ASP A 360 -15.16 -5.53 -29.79
CA ASP A 360 -14.93 -4.65 -30.95
C ASP A 360 -14.89 -3.19 -30.49
N ARG A 361 -13.68 -2.62 -30.40
CA ARG A 361 -13.35 -1.23 -30.01
C ARG A 361 -13.95 -0.79 -28.67
N ARG A 362 -15.25 -0.51 -28.64
CA ARG A 362 -15.99 -0.04 -27.45
C ARG A 362 -17.12 -0.97 -27.05
N CYS A 363 -17.40 -2.04 -27.80
CA CYS A 363 -18.51 -2.93 -27.55
C CYS A 363 -18.01 -4.30 -27.12
N LEU A 364 -18.46 -4.75 -25.95
CA LEU A 364 -18.29 -6.12 -25.48
C LEU A 364 -19.60 -6.88 -25.71
N ARG A 365 -19.53 -8.01 -26.42
CA ARG A 365 -20.69 -8.83 -26.82
C ARG A 365 -20.41 -10.30 -26.58
N GLY A 366 -21.40 -11.02 -26.07
CA GLY A 366 -21.45 -12.49 -26.13
C GLY A 366 -22.41 -12.92 -27.23
N SER A 367 -22.15 -14.08 -27.83
CA SER A 367 -23.10 -14.76 -28.71
C SER A 367 -24.30 -15.31 -27.91
N SER A 368 -25.28 -15.89 -28.60
CA SER A 368 -26.38 -16.64 -27.96
C SER A 368 -25.84 -17.74 -27.06
N PHE A 369 -24.77 -18.43 -27.47
CA PHE A 369 -24.15 -19.51 -26.71
C PHE A 369 -23.70 -19.08 -25.32
N SER A 370 -22.90 -18.01 -25.23
CA SER A 370 -22.38 -17.51 -23.95
C SER A 370 -23.51 -17.06 -23.01
N LEU A 371 -24.60 -16.51 -23.56
CA LEU A 371 -25.77 -16.10 -22.78
C LEU A 371 -26.59 -17.30 -22.30
N ASN A 372 -26.78 -18.31 -23.15
CA ASN A 372 -27.50 -19.53 -22.79
C ASN A 372 -26.80 -20.28 -21.65
N LEU A 373 -25.45 -20.38 -21.68
CA LEU A 373 -24.69 -20.98 -20.59
C LEU A 373 -24.93 -20.31 -19.23
N LEU A 374 -24.96 -18.97 -19.19
CA LEU A 374 -25.26 -18.23 -17.96
C LEU A 374 -26.69 -18.48 -17.47
N VAL A 375 -27.66 -18.68 -18.39
CA VAL A 375 -29.04 -19.03 -18.04
C VAL A 375 -29.10 -20.45 -17.47
N MET A 376 -28.42 -21.41 -18.11
CA MET A 376 -28.35 -22.80 -17.65
C MET A 376 -27.71 -22.93 -16.27
N ALA A 377 -26.67 -22.14 -15.99
CA ALA A 377 -25.98 -22.14 -14.70
C ALA A 377 -26.89 -21.77 -13.51
N LYS A 378 -28.01 -21.07 -13.73
CA LYS A 378 -28.96 -20.77 -12.65
C LYS A 378 -29.58 -22.01 -12.02
N ASN A 379 -29.74 -23.08 -12.81
CA ASN A 379 -30.37 -24.33 -12.37
C ASN A 379 -29.38 -25.50 -12.31
N ASN A 380 -28.11 -25.27 -12.64
CA ASN A 380 -27.08 -26.30 -12.67
C ASN A 380 -25.88 -25.85 -11.82
N LEU A 381 -25.80 -26.35 -10.58
CA LEU A 381 -24.76 -25.97 -9.61
C LEU A 381 -23.34 -26.32 -10.07
N VAL A 382 -23.18 -27.41 -10.83
CA VAL A 382 -21.88 -27.81 -11.37
C VAL A 382 -21.42 -26.84 -12.45
N LEU A 383 -22.30 -26.53 -13.41
CA LEU A 383 -22.02 -25.56 -14.46
C LEU A 383 -21.76 -24.17 -13.85
N ARG A 384 -22.56 -23.78 -12.85
CA ARG A 384 -22.35 -22.54 -12.08
C ARG A 384 -20.97 -22.48 -11.47
N HIS A 385 -20.53 -23.56 -10.82
CA HIS A 385 -19.19 -23.63 -10.22
C HIS A 385 -18.08 -23.54 -11.28
N ILE A 386 -18.22 -24.22 -12.43
CA ILE A 386 -17.28 -24.13 -13.55
C ILE A 386 -17.17 -22.68 -14.04
N LEU A 387 -18.31 -22.07 -14.36
CA LEU A 387 -18.37 -20.74 -14.98
C LEU A 387 -17.90 -19.61 -14.06
N PHE A 388 -18.14 -19.73 -12.75
CA PHE A 388 -17.94 -18.62 -11.81
C PHE A 388 -16.77 -18.80 -10.85
N ASN A 389 -16.24 -20.01 -10.65
CA ASN A 389 -15.10 -20.24 -9.76
C ASN A 389 -13.89 -20.79 -10.51
N ILE A 390 -14.08 -21.77 -11.41
CA ILE A 390 -12.97 -22.45 -12.10
C ILE A 390 -12.42 -21.62 -13.26
N LEU A 391 -13.28 -21.23 -14.23
CA LEU A 391 -12.83 -20.53 -15.43
C LEU A 391 -12.18 -19.17 -15.15
N PRO A 392 -12.71 -18.34 -14.23
CA PRO A 392 -12.06 -17.09 -13.82
C PRO A 392 -10.60 -17.24 -13.35
N GLN A 393 -10.24 -18.35 -12.71
CA GLN A 393 -8.87 -18.62 -12.25
C GLN A 393 -7.90 -18.97 -13.38
N ARG A 394 -8.41 -19.34 -14.58
CA ARG A 394 -7.60 -19.75 -15.74
C ARG A 394 -7.27 -18.61 -16.72
N PHE A 395 -7.30 -17.38 -16.24
CA PHE A 395 -6.79 -16.19 -16.95
C PHE A 395 -7.46 -15.88 -18.31
N ASN A 396 -8.75 -16.19 -18.50
CA ASN A 396 -9.50 -15.67 -19.65
C ASN A 396 -10.07 -14.28 -19.36
N TRP A 397 -9.25 -13.26 -19.61
CA TRP A 397 -9.59 -11.86 -19.32
C TRP A 397 -10.82 -11.36 -20.09
N THR A 398 -11.03 -11.82 -21.32
CA THR A 398 -12.21 -11.44 -22.12
C THR A 398 -13.50 -11.95 -21.47
N TYR A 399 -13.48 -13.20 -20.98
CA TYR A 399 -14.61 -13.76 -20.24
C TYR A 399 -14.83 -13.04 -18.90
N MET A 400 -13.77 -12.69 -18.18
CA MET A 400 -13.88 -11.91 -16.94
C MET A 400 -14.53 -10.53 -17.17
N LEU A 401 -14.13 -9.84 -18.24
CA LEU A 401 -14.75 -8.58 -18.62
C LEU A 401 -16.22 -8.78 -19.04
N PHE A 402 -16.53 -9.89 -19.71
CA PHE A 402 -17.92 -10.25 -20.05
C PHE A 402 -18.78 -10.43 -18.80
N LEU A 403 -18.29 -11.14 -17.78
CA LEU A 403 -18.98 -11.26 -16.50
C LEU A 403 -19.12 -9.91 -15.78
N LEU A 404 -18.07 -9.07 -15.80
CA LEU A 404 -18.09 -7.72 -15.22
C LEU A 404 -19.11 -6.79 -15.88
N SER A 405 -19.43 -7.04 -17.14
CA SER A 405 -20.35 -6.23 -17.93
C SER A 405 -21.83 -6.50 -17.64
N ARG A 406 -22.15 -7.42 -16.73
CA ARG A 406 -23.54 -7.82 -16.47
C ARG A 406 -23.88 -7.75 -14.99
N ALA A 407 -25.05 -7.19 -14.69
CA ALA A 407 -25.48 -6.97 -13.31
C ALA A 407 -25.67 -8.27 -12.52
N ASP A 408 -25.92 -9.42 -13.15
CA ASP A 408 -26.08 -10.71 -12.49
C ASP A 408 -24.76 -11.40 -12.12
N THR A 409 -23.64 -11.00 -12.74
CA THR A 409 -22.34 -11.70 -12.61
C THR A 409 -21.16 -10.78 -12.25
N CYS A 410 -21.35 -9.46 -12.24
CA CYS A 410 -20.25 -8.52 -12.10
C CYS A 410 -19.57 -8.53 -10.73
N ASP A 411 -20.28 -8.95 -9.68
CA ASP A 411 -19.74 -8.99 -8.33
C ASP A 411 -18.67 -10.09 -8.23
N THR A 412 -19.00 -11.28 -8.73
CA THR A 412 -18.08 -12.41 -8.87
C THR A 412 -16.88 -12.05 -9.75
N ALA A 413 -17.13 -11.39 -10.88
CA ALA A 413 -16.06 -10.95 -11.77
C ALA A 413 -15.09 -9.99 -11.09
N LEU A 414 -15.61 -9.01 -10.34
CA LEU A 414 -14.82 -8.02 -9.63
C LEU A 414 -13.94 -8.68 -8.57
N VAL A 415 -14.49 -9.62 -7.79
CA VAL A 415 -13.75 -10.36 -6.75
C VAL A 415 -12.50 -11.04 -7.32
N HIS A 416 -12.64 -11.81 -8.40
CA HIS A 416 -11.51 -12.46 -9.07
C HIS A 416 -10.50 -11.49 -9.70
N LEU A 417 -10.96 -10.32 -10.18
CA LEU A 417 -10.08 -9.30 -10.75
C LEU A 417 -9.28 -8.53 -9.67
N ILE A 418 -9.71 -8.60 -8.40
CA ILE A 418 -9.06 -7.98 -7.25
C ILE A 418 -8.21 -8.99 -6.45
N SER A 419 -8.57 -10.28 -6.44
CA SER A 419 -7.95 -11.29 -5.58
C SER A 419 -6.45 -11.51 -5.84
N ARG A 420 -5.76 -12.04 -4.81
CA ARG A 420 -4.30 -12.12 -4.68
C ARG A 420 -3.67 -13.03 -5.75
N GLY A 421 -3.21 -12.42 -6.84
CA GLY A 421 -2.44 -13.09 -7.90
C GLY A 421 -2.49 -12.32 -9.21
N THR A 422 -3.68 -11.83 -9.57
CA THR A 422 -3.91 -11.05 -10.79
C THR A 422 -3.20 -9.70 -10.74
N LEU A 423 -3.34 -8.95 -9.64
CA LEU A 423 -2.70 -7.64 -9.52
C LEU A 423 -1.20 -7.71 -9.24
N HIS A 424 -0.73 -8.71 -8.49
CA HIS A 424 0.69 -8.84 -8.16
C HIS A 424 1.52 -9.26 -9.39
N SER A 425 0.98 -10.15 -10.23
CA SER A 425 1.60 -10.52 -11.51
C SER A 425 1.72 -9.30 -12.43
N LEU A 426 0.65 -8.50 -12.55
CA LEU A 426 0.60 -7.24 -13.31
C LEU A 426 1.62 -6.16 -12.87
N LEU A 427 2.19 -6.25 -11.66
CA LEU A 427 2.99 -5.16 -11.06
C LEU A 427 4.45 -5.52 -10.80
N SER A 428 4.80 -6.81 -10.84
CA SER A 428 6.15 -7.28 -10.50
C SER A 428 7.20 -7.06 -11.61
N SER A 429 6.79 -6.63 -12.81
CA SER A 429 7.59 -6.71 -14.04
C SER A 429 8.11 -5.37 -14.61
N TYR A 430 7.70 -4.19 -14.10
CA TYR A 430 8.01 -2.90 -14.75
C TYR A 430 8.48 -1.74 -13.86
N SER A 431 9.47 -0.98 -14.36
CA SER A 431 9.82 0.36 -13.89
C SER A 431 8.77 1.38 -14.39
N GLY A 432 7.73 1.60 -13.58
CA GLY A 432 6.57 2.45 -13.95
C GLY A 432 5.21 1.88 -13.53
N ALA A 433 5.20 0.72 -12.87
CA ALA A 433 4.02 -0.05 -12.46
C ALA A 433 2.90 0.78 -11.79
N ALA A 434 3.24 1.80 -10.99
CA ALA A 434 2.26 2.62 -10.28
C ALA A 434 1.26 3.37 -11.19
N GLY A 435 1.69 3.80 -12.38
CA GLY A 435 0.81 4.50 -13.33
C GLY A 435 -0.18 3.57 -14.03
N ILE A 436 0.28 2.36 -14.37
CA ILE A 436 -0.52 1.30 -15.00
C ILE A 436 -1.53 0.75 -13.99
N GLU A 437 -1.09 0.47 -12.76
CA GLU A 437 -1.94 0.04 -11.63
C GLU A 437 -3.13 0.99 -11.45
N LYS A 438 -2.83 2.29 -11.37
CA LYS A 438 -3.85 3.32 -11.19
C LYS A 438 -4.85 3.31 -12.34
N THR A 439 -4.37 3.26 -13.57
CA THR A 439 -5.22 3.27 -14.77
C THR A 439 -6.14 2.04 -14.82
N TYR A 440 -5.59 0.86 -14.53
CA TYR A 440 -6.36 -0.39 -14.45
C TYR A 440 -7.46 -0.30 -13.38
N ARG A 441 -7.09 0.05 -12.14
CA ARG A 441 -8.02 0.19 -11.02
C ARG A 441 -9.16 1.15 -11.33
N GLU A 442 -8.84 2.31 -11.90
CA GLU A 442 -9.83 3.34 -12.22
C GLU A 442 -10.81 2.90 -13.31
N ALA A 443 -10.32 2.23 -14.36
CA ALA A 443 -11.16 1.69 -15.42
C ALA A 443 -12.05 0.55 -14.91
N LEU A 444 -11.49 -0.36 -14.09
CA LEU A 444 -12.19 -1.52 -13.52
C LEU A 444 -13.38 -1.08 -12.67
N LEU A 445 -13.14 -0.22 -11.69
CA LEU A 445 -14.17 0.25 -10.75
C LEU A 445 -15.22 1.11 -11.44
N LYS A 446 -14.84 1.89 -12.46
CA LYS A 446 -15.78 2.67 -13.26
C LYS A 446 -16.77 1.76 -14.02
N GLU A 447 -16.28 0.67 -14.60
CA GLU A 447 -17.17 -0.28 -15.29
C GLU A 447 -18.05 -1.05 -14.32
N TYR A 448 -17.51 -1.48 -13.18
CA TYR A 448 -18.31 -2.12 -12.13
C TYR A 448 -19.49 -1.24 -11.67
N LEU A 449 -19.20 0.01 -11.27
CA LEU A 449 -20.24 0.95 -10.79
C LEU A 449 -21.29 1.24 -11.88
N ARG A 450 -20.87 1.36 -13.14
CA ARG A 450 -21.77 1.54 -14.28
C ARG A 450 -22.68 0.32 -14.51
N THR A 451 -22.17 -0.88 -14.28
CA THR A 451 -22.94 -2.12 -14.47
C THR A 451 -24.04 -2.29 -13.41
N ILE A 452 -23.78 -1.87 -12.17
CA ILE A 452 -24.76 -1.97 -11.07
C ILE A 452 -25.72 -0.78 -10.99
N GLU A 453 -25.50 0.27 -11.78
CA GLU A 453 -26.33 1.48 -11.76
C GLU A 453 -27.83 1.14 -12.01
N GLY A 454 -28.69 1.48 -11.05
CA GLY A 454 -30.14 1.25 -11.12
C GLY A 454 -30.65 -0.14 -10.70
N CYS A 455 -29.84 -1.00 -10.09
CA CYS A 455 -30.35 -2.23 -9.46
C CYS A 455 -30.95 -1.96 -8.07
N ASP A 456 -32.04 -2.65 -7.73
CA ASP A 456 -32.81 -2.42 -6.49
C ASP A 456 -32.01 -2.71 -5.19
N ALA A 457 -30.99 -3.58 -5.26
CA ALA A 457 -30.18 -4.02 -4.12
C ALA A 457 -28.77 -3.41 -4.07
N ASN A 458 -28.57 -2.23 -4.66
CA ASN A 458 -27.25 -1.61 -4.82
C ASN A 458 -26.47 -1.42 -3.50
N GLY A 459 -27.12 -0.92 -2.45
CA GLY A 459 -26.48 -0.74 -1.15
C GLY A 459 -25.93 -2.05 -0.56
N GLN A 460 -26.69 -3.14 -0.64
CA GLN A 460 -26.30 -4.45 -0.12
C GLN A 460 -25.15 -5.07 -0.93
N ARG A 461 -25.20 -4.92 -2.26
CA ARG A 461 -24.13 -5.40 -3.16
C ARG A 461 -22.83 -4.65 -2.93
N LEU A 462 -22.90 -3.32 -2.86
CA LEU A 462 -21.75 -2.47 -2.53
C LEU A 462 -21.15 -2.83 -1.17
N LEU A 463 -21.99 -3.10 -0.18
CA LEU A 463 -21.54 -3.51 1.15
C LEU A 463 -20.80 -4.84 1.12
N LYS A 464 -21.36 -5.84 0.44
CA LYS A 464 -20.74 -7.17 0.28
C LYS A 464 -19.37 -7.07 -0.39
N ILE A 465 -19.26 -6.31 -1.48
CA ILE A 465 -17.98 -6.08 -2.18
C ILE A 465 -17.00 -5.30 -1.32
N ALA A 466 -17.45 -4.24 -0.65
CA ALA A 466 -16.58 -3.46 0.22
C ALA A 466 -15.99 -4.33 1.35
N TYR A 467 -16.80 -5.19 1.97
CA TYR A 467 -16.33 -6.14 2.97
C TYR A 467 -15.31 -7.13 2.41
N HIS A 468 -15.59 -7.72 1.25
CA HIS A 468 -14.66 -8.68 0.66
C HIS A 468 -13.29 -8.04 0.36
N ILE A 469 -13.25 -6.85 -0.25
CA ILE A 469 -11.98 -6.15 -0.52
C ILE A 469 -11.29 -5.75 0.80
N ALA A 470 -12.06 -5.29 1.80
CA ALA A 470 -11.55 -4.95 3.13
C ALA A 470 -10.89 -6.16 3.82
N ASP A 471 -11.46 -7.36 3.68
CA ASP A 471 -10.91 -8.59 4.25
C ASP A 471 -9.58 -9.02 3.60
N LEU A 472 -9.30 -8.55 2.37
CA LEU A 472 -8.05 -8.77 1.64
C LEU A 472 -6.96 -7.73 1.96
N CYS A 473 -7.32 -6.56 2.49
CA CYS A 473 -6.40 -5.45 2.79
C CYS A 473 -5.35 -5.76 3.87
N GLY A 474 -5.55 -6.84 4.65
CA GLY A 474 -4.58 -7.26 5.65
C GLY A 474 -4.39 -6.25 6.77
N PHE A 475 -5.46 -5.66 7.31
CA PHE A 475 -5.45 -4.67 8.40
C PHE A 475 -4.74 -5.09 9.71
N TYR A 476 -4.23 -6.32 9.78
CA TYR A 476 -3.37 -6.80 10.87
C TYR A 476 -1.90 -6.43 10.67
N ASN A 477 -1.48 -6.06 9.46
CA ASN A 477 -0.12 -5.61 9.14
C ASN A 477 0.01 -4.10 9.32
N ASP A 478 1.12 -3.62 9.87
CA ASP A 478 1.30 -2.17 10.12
C ASP A 478 1.40 -1.34 8.82
N ASN A 479 1.84 -1.95 7.71
CA ASN A 479 1.97 -1.30 6.39
C ASN A 479 0.79 -1.61 5.45
N TYR A 480 -0.40 -1.88 5.98
CA TYR A 480 -1.58 -2.23 5.17
C TYR A 480 -1.95 -1.16 4.11
N ILE A 481 -1.60 0.11 4.35
CA ILE A 481 -1.88 1.26 3.47
C ILE A 481 -1.19 1.10 2.10
N ASP A 482 -0.04 0.41 2.06
CA ASP A 482 0.70 0.18 0.83
C ASP A 482 0.16 -1.00 0.02
N SER A 483 -0.80 -1.76 0.54
CA SER A 483 -1.38 -2.89 -0.16
C SER A 483 -2.22 -2.44 -1.37
N PRO A 484 -2.16 -3.18 -2.50
CA PRO A 484 -2.95 -2.87 -3.68
C PRO A 484 -4.46 -2.94 -3.39
N GLU A 485 -4.90 -3.88 -2.56
CA GLU A 485 -6.30 -4.07 -2.19
C GLU A 485 -6.84 -2.87 -1.40
N TYR A 486 -6.04 -2.30 -0.49
CA TYR A 486 -6.39 -1.08 0.22
C TYR A 486 -6.58 0.11 -0.74
N ARG A 487 -5.71 0.23 -1.74
CA ARG A 487 -5.83 1.26 -2.79
C ARG A 487 -7.07 1.05 -3.66
N ILE A 488 -7.48 -0.18 -3.91
CA ILE A 488 -8.72 -0.51 -4.62
C ILE A 488 -9.94 -0.15 -3.78
N LEU A 489 -9.99 -0.56 -2.50
CA LEU A 489 -11.08 -0.24 -1.60
C LEU A 489 -11.30 1.27 -1.46
N THR A 490 -10.23 2.01 -1.18
CA THR A 490 -10.28 3.48 -1.06
C THR A 490 -10.77 4.13 -2.34
N CYS A 491 -10.28 3.68 -3.50
CA CYS A 491 -10.70 4.19 -4.81
C CYS A 491 -12.18 3.88 -5.11
N LEU A 492 -12.68 2.70 -4.72
CA LEU A 492 -14.10 2.33 -4.85
C LEU A 492 -14.96 3.27 -4.02
N LEU A 493 -14.66 3.38 -2.72
CA LEU A 493 -15.43 4.17 -1.77
C LEU A 493 -15.44 5.67 -2.16
N GLN A 494 -14.30 6.22 -2.60
CA GLN A 494 -14.19 7.62 -3.04
C GLN A 494 -14.99 7.94 -4.32
N ARG A 495 -15.28 6.94 -5.15
CA ARG A 495 -16.04 7.12 -6.41
C ARG A 495 -17.55 7.04 -6.23
N LEU A 496 -18.03 6.63 -5.06
CA LEU A 496 -19.47 6.57 -4.78
C LEU A 496 -20.07 7.97 -4.72
N ASP A 497 -21.19 8.17 -5.43
CA ASP A 497 -22.00 9.36 -5.31
C ASP A 497 -22.78 9.38 -3.98
N ASP A 498 -23.31 10.55 -3.62
CA ASP A 498 -23.98 10.74 -2.33
C ASP A 498 -25.19 9.81 -2.15
N ALA A 499 -25.92 9.50 -3.23
CA ALA A 499 -27.04 8.56 -3.21
C ALA A 499 -26.59 7.12 -2.90
N SER A 500 -25.53 6.63 -3.56
CA SER A 500 -24.97 5.31 -3.31
C SER A 500 -24.39 5.19 -1.90
N VAL A 501 -23.77 6.26 -1.38
CA VAL A 501 -23.29 6.30 0.02
C VAL A 501 -24.45 6.13 0.99
N LEU A 502 -25.58 6.85 0.82
CA LEU A 502 -26.74 6.71 1.71
C LEU A 502 -27.34 5.29 1.68
N GLN A 503 -27.39 4.65 0.51
CA GLN A 503 -27.84 3.26 0.38
C GLN A 503 -26.87 2.27 1.07
N LEU A 504 -25.56 2.49 0.92
CA LEU A 504 -24.52 1.70 1.56
C LEU A 504 -24.61 1.82 3.09
N VAL A 505 -24.81 3.04 3.63
CA VAL A 505 -25.00 3.28 5.07
C VAL A 505 -26.23 2.56 5.60
N SER A 506 -27.36 2.67 4.90
CA SER A 506 -28.60 2.02 5.31
C SER A 506 -28.45 0.50 5.35
N SER A 507 -27.73 -0.07 4.37
CA SER A 507 -27.43 -1.50 4.32
C SER A 507 -26.46 -1.92 5.44
N PHE A 508 -25.46 -1.08 5.74
CA PHE A 508 -24.48 -1.31 6.80
C PHE A 508 -25.14 -1.35 8.18
N ILE A 509 -26.02 -0.38 8.48
CA ILE A 509 -26.77 -0.32 9.74
C ILE A 509 -27.65 -1.57 9.87
N LYS A 510 -28.46 -1.89 8.85
CA LYS A 510 -29.33 -3.05 8.86
C LYS A 510 -28.56 -4.35 9.10
N GLN A 511 -27.43 -4.54 8.44
CA GLN A 511 -26.60 -5.73 8.61
C GLN A 511 -26.03 -5.83 10.03
N LEU A 512 -25.53 -4.73 10.60
CA LEU A 512 -25.03 -4.73 11.98
C LEU A 512 -26.14 -5.06 12.99
N GLU A 513 -27.33 -4.50 12.82
CA GLU A 513 -28.51 -4.78 13.67
C GLU A 513 -28.94 -6.25 13.59
N GLU A 514 -28.86 -6.87 12.40
CA GLU A 514 -29.17 -8.30 12.22
C GLU A 514 -28.07 -9.23 12.78
N GLN A 515 -26.82 -8.76 12.83
CA GLN A 515 -25.67 -9.54 13.33
C GLN A 515 -25.46 -9.44 14.84
N LEU A 516 -25.79 -8.31 15.48
CA LEU A 516 -25.70 -8.13 16.94
C LEU A 516 -26.33 -9.29 17.76
N PRO A 517 -27.48 -9.89 17.37
CA PRO A 517 -28.07 -11.03 18.07
C PRO A 517 -27.52 -12.40 17.64
N ARG A 518 -27.03 -12.52 16.41
CA ARG A 518 -26.64 -13.79 15.78
C ARG A 518 -25.12 -13.91 15.87
N ARG A 519 -24.64 -14.73 16.81
CA ARG A 519 -23.21 -15.00 17.15
C ARG A 519 -22.35 -15.59 16.01
N VAL A 520 -22.52 -15.13 14.77
CA VAL A 520 -21.92 -15.65 13.56
C VAL A 520 -21.00 -14.58 12.99
N LEU A 521 -19.80 -14.46 13.57
CA LEU A 521 -18.72 -13.66 12.99
C LEU A 521 -18.14 -14.43 11.80
N ARG A 522 -18.73 -14.25 10.60
CA ARG A 522 -18.11 -14.64 9.33
C ARG A 522 -17.24 -13.54 8.72
N LEU A 523 -17.45 -12.27 9.09
CA LEU A 523 -16.68 -11.12 8.62
C LEU A 523 -15.53 -10.79 9.58
N LYS A 524 -14.36 -10.37 9.05
CA LYS A 524 -13.26 -9.92 9.91
C LYS A 524 -13.62 -8.57 10.53
N GLU A 525 -13.57 -8.49 11.85
CA GLU A 525 -13.99 -7.31 12.64
C GLU A 525 -13.36 -5.98 12.17
N ARG A 526 -12.08 -5.99 11.79
CA ARG A 526 -11.37 -4.77 11.33
C ARG A 526 -12.00 -4.17 10.07
N SER A 527 -12.59 -4.99 9.20
CA SER A 527 -13.28 -4.53 7.99
C SER A 527 -14.56 -3.77 8.33
N ILE A 528 -15.28 -4.19 9.37
CA ILE A 528 -16.46 -3.51 9.90
C ILE A 528 -16.08 -2.12 10.43
N TYR A 529 -15.03 -2.03 11.25
CA TYR A 529 -14.59 -0.73 11.75
C TYR A 529 -14.09 0.17 10.63
N TYR A 530 -13.28 -0.33 9.70
CA TYR A 530 -12.77 0.49 8.60
C TYR A 530 -13.91 1.10 7.78
N ILE A 531 -14.85 0.27 7.30
CA ILE A 531 -15.99 0.73 6.49
C ILE A 531 -16.90 1.64 7.32
N GLY A 532 -17.22 1.27 8.56
CA GLY A 532 -18.07 2.06 9.43
C GLY A 532 -17.53 3.46 9.71
N PHE A 533 -16.24 3.58 10.04
CA PHE A 533 -15.61 4.88 10.26
C PHE A 533 -15.46 5.69 8.98
N TRP A 534 -15.16 5.05 7.85
CA TRP A 534 -15.13 5.72 6.56
C TRP A 534 -16.49 6.32 6.20
N LEU A 535 -17.57 5.56 6.42
CA LEU A 535 -18.95 6.01 6.21
C LEU A 535 -19.31 7.16 7.15
N ALA A 536 -18.92 7.08 8.42
CA ALA A 536 -19.15 8.15 9.39
C ALA A 536 -18.51 9.48 8.93
N GLU A 537 -17.26 9.45 8.44
CA GLU A 537 -16.58 10.63 7.90
C GLU A 537 -17.22 11.11 6.58
N ARG A 538 -17.60 10.20 5.68
CA ARG A 538 -18.15 10.57 4.37
C ARG A 538 -19.52 11.23 4.48
N ILE A 539 -20.38 10.78 5.40
CA ILE A 539 -21.72 11.35 5.63
C ILE A 539 -21.62 12.82 6.03
N GLU A 540 -20.58 13.24 6.77
CA GLU A 540 -20.38 14.64 7.15
C GLU A 540 -20.29 15.58 5.93
N LYS A 541 -19.91 15.05 4.76
CA LYS A 541 -19.74 15.82 3.51
C LYS A 541 -20.96 15.75 2.58
N VAL A 542 -21.94 14.89 2.86
CA VAL A 542 -23.17 14.73 2.05
C VAL A 542 -24.15 15.89 2.34
N GLU A 543 -24.86 16.36 1.32
CA GLU A 543 -25.92 17.37 1.44
C GLU A 543 -27.32 16.73 1.59
N GLY A 544 -28.19 17.24 2.47
CA GLY A 544 -29.61 16.82 2.56
C GLY A 544 -30.23 16.74 3.97
N ASN A 545 -31.57 16.79 4.03
CA ASN A 545 -32.36 16.88 5.28
C ASN A 545 -32.32 15.62 6.17
N HIS A 546 -32.02 14.44 5.60
CA HIS A 546 -32.01 13.17 6.34
C HIS A 546 -30.62 12.80 6.91
N LYS A 547 -29.60 13.60 6.60
CA LYS A 547 -28.19 13.38 6.99
C LYS A 547 -27.99 13.20 8.49
N GLN A 548 -28.50 14.13 9.30
CA GLN A 548 -28.26 14.13 10.75
C GLN A 548 -28.84 12.88 11.42
N LYS A 549 -30.03 12.44 10.99
CA LYS A 549 -30.68 11.24 11.51
C LYS A 549 -29.87 9.99 11.18
N VAL A 550 -29.50 9.80 9.92
CA VAL A 550 -28.71 8.64 9.46
C VAL A 550 -27.32 8.63 10.11
N GLN A 551 -26.69 9.79 10.27
CA GLN A 551 -25.41 9.93 10.97
C GLN A 551 -25.53 9.52 12.45
N GLN A 552 -26.59 9.95 13.13
CA GLN A 552 -26.84 9.56 14.52
C GLN A 552 -27.10 8.06 14.67
N GLU A 553 -27.85 7.46 13.75
CA GLU A 553 -28.12 6.01 13.72
C GLU A 553 -26.82 5.21 13.50
N LEU A 554 -26.03 5.58 12.48
CA LEU A 554 -24.74 4.93 12.21
C LEU A 554 -23.78 5.01 13.40
N CYS A 555 -23.59 6.21 13.97
CA CYS A 555 -22.71 6.37 15.13
C CYS A 555 -23.21 5.57 16.33
N THR A 556 -24.53 5.53 16.58
CA THR A 556 -25.12 4.71 17.66
C THR A 556 -24.80 3.23 17.44
N CYS A 557 -25.02 2.74 16.23
CA CYS A 557 -24.77 1.34 15.87
C CYS A 557 -23.30 0.96 16.07
N LEU A 558 -22.36 1.82 15.66
CA LEU A 558 -20.91 1.60 15.85
C LEU A 558 -20.51 1.61 17.34
N TYR A 559 -21.06 2.51 18.15
CA TYR A 559 -20.82 2.49 19.61
C TYR A 559 -21.34 1.20 20.24
N THR A 560 -22.56 0.79 19.91
CA THR A 560 -23.15 -0.45 20.42
C THR A 560 -22.32 -1.66 19.99
N PHE A 561 -21.90 -1.72 18.72
CA PHE A 561 -21.04 -2.79 18.23
C PHE A 561 -19.72 -2.89 19.01
N TYR A 562 -19.04 -1.76 19.23
CA TYR A 562 -17.80 -1.73 20.01
C TYR A 562 -18.03 -2.11 21.49
N GLN A 563 -19.09 -1.60 22.11
CA GLN A 563 -19.43 -1.92 23.49
C GLN A 563 -19.72 -3.42 23.66
N THR A 564 -20.53 -3.99 22.76
CA THR A 564 -20.84 -5.43 22.76
C THR A 564 -19.57 -6.26 22.54
N ALA A 565 -18.69 -5.87 21.60
CA ALA A 565 -17.41 -6.54 21.40
C ALA A 565 -16.57 -6.60 22.68
N PHE A 566 -16.48 -5.47 23.40
CA PHE A 566 -15.75 -5.36 24.65
C PHE A 566 -16.34 -6.25 25.74
N GLU A 567 -17.66 -6.21 25.95
CA GLU A 567 -18.35 -7.06 26.94
C GLU A 567 -18.23 -8.56 26.60
N GLU A 568 -18.25 -8.91 25.31
CA GLU A 568 -18.11 -10.29 24.85
C GLU A 568 -16.71 -10.86 25.10
N CYS A 569 -15.66 -10.02 25.07
CA CYS A 569 -14.32 -10.42 25.49
C CYS A 569 -14.27 -10.84 26.97
N PHE A 570 -14.99 -10.15 27.86
CA PHE A 570 -15.11 -10.54 29.28
C PHE A 570 -15.82 -11.87 29.45
N SER A 571 -16.82 -12.17 28.63
CA SER A 571 -17.53 -13.45 28.66
C SER A 571 -16.82 -14.59 27.90
N GLY A 572 -15.66 -14.32 27.28
CA GLY A 572 -14.91 -15.30 26.48
C GLY A 572 -15.50 -15.63 25.12
N LYS A 573 -16.53 -14.90 24.67
CA LYS A 573 -17.20 -15.12 23.38
C LYS A 573 -16.42 -14.53 22.20
N ARG A 574 -15.56 -13.53 22.46
CA ARG A 574 -14.74 -12.82 21.46
C ARG A 574 -13.31 -12.59 21.94
N ARG A 575 -12.37 -12.43 20.99
CA ARG A 575 -10.91 -12.30 21.25
C ARG A 575 -10.19 -11.38 20.27
N ASP A 576 -10.93 -10.53 19.57
CA ASP A 576 -10.49 -9.79 18.38
C ASP A 576 -10.13 -8.32 18.64
N LEU A 577 -10.51 -7.79 19.81
CA LEU A 577 -10.08 -6.48 20.29
C LEU A 577 -8.63 -6.49 20.76
N GLU A 578 -7.72 -6.03 19.90
CA GLU A 578 -6.29 -5.91 20.17
C GLU A 578 -5.80 -4.50 19.83
N PRO A 579 -4.98 -3.85 20.70
CA PRO A 579 -4.38 -2.58 20.36
C PRO A 579 -3.49 -2.68 19.11
N GLY A 580 -3.50 -1.68 18.25
CA GLY A 580 -2.63 -1.65 17.08
C GLY A 580 -2.68 -0.36 16.28
N ALA A 581 -1.78 -0.22 15.29
CA ALA A 581 -1.69 0.97 14.44
C ALA A 581 -3.00 1.23 13.67
N PHE A 582 -3.67 0.16 13.22
CA PHE A 582 -4.98 0.23 12.57
C PHE A 582 -6.01 1.01 13.41
N PHE A 583 -6.29 0.58 14.64
CA PHE A 583 -7.27 1.22 15.52
C PHE A 583 -6.86 2.63 15.95
N ALA A 584 -5.56 2.87 16.13
CA ALA A 584 -5.02 4.20 16.42
C ALA A 584 -5.18 5.18 15.25
N SER A 585 -5.25 4.67 14.00
CA SER A 585 -5.42 5.48 12.79
C SER A 585 -6.88 5.78 12.42
N LEU A 586 -7.86 5.14 13.07
CA LEU A 586 -9.27 5.37 12.78
C LEU A 586 -9.70 6.79 13.18
N PRO A 587 -10.59 7.45 12.41
CA PRO A 587 -11.05 8.81 12.67
C PRO A 587 -12.10 8.87 13.80
N TRP A 588 -11.69 8.56 15.03
CA TRP A 588 -12.54 8.61 16.23
C TRP A 588 -13.24 9.96 16.43
N ALA A 589 -12.66 11.05 15.93
CA ALA A 589 -13.25 12.39 15.98
C ALA A 589 -14.67 12.46 15.38
N SER A 590 -14.95 11.70 14.31
CA SER A 590 -16.25 11.72 13.63
C SER A 590 -17.37 11.09 14.47
N LEU A 591 -17.08 10.05 15.25
CA LEU A 591 -18.04 9.47 16.19
C LEU A 591 -18.26 10.38 17.40
N ILE A 592 -17.17 10.90 17.95
CA ILE A 592 -17.17 11.74 19.14
C ILE A 592 -17.89 13.07 18.88
N ALA A 593 -17.75 13.65 17.70
CA ALA A 593 -18.48 14.87 17.32
C ALA A 593 -20.02 14.71 17.37
N VAL A 594 -20.53 13.48 17.21
CA VAL A 594 -21.98 13.21 17.13
C VAL A 594 -22.58 12.80 18.48
N LYS A 595 -21.87 11.98 19.28
CA LYS A 595 -22.39 11.41 20.54
C LYS A 595 -21.59 11.77 21.79
N GLY A 596 -20.45 12.45 21.64
CA GLY A 596 -19.51 12.72 22.73
C GLY A 596 -18.75 11.48 23.23
N ALA A 597 -17.92 11.66 24.25
CA ALA A 597 -17.12 10.57 24.82
C ALA A 597 -17.89 9.70 25.84
N SER A 598 -19.08 10.13 26.25
CA SER A 598 -19.84 9.51 27.35
C SER A 598 -20.17 8.01 27.16
N PRO A 599 -20.57 7.52 25.96
CA PRO A 599 -20.82 6.09 25.74
C PRO A 599 -19.58 5.19 25.97
N LEU A 600 -18.39 5.68 25.61
CA LEU A 600 -17.14 4.94 25.88
C LEU A 600 -16.86 4.92 27.38
N LEU A 601 -16.94 6.08 28.04
CA LEU A 601 -16.68 6.20 29.47
C LEU A 601 -17.58 5.29 30.32
N SER A 602 -18.83 5.05 29.90
CA SER A 602 -19.75 4.14 30.61
C SER A 602 -19.27 2.70 30.70
N MET A 603 -18.43 2.23 29.77
CA MET A 603 -17.87 0.88 29.76
C MET A 603 -16.93 0.60 30.94
N SER A 604 -16.47 1.66 31.60
CA SER A 604 -15.47 1.61 32.69
C SER A 604 -15.98 2.19 34.01
N VAL A 605 -17.32 2.21 34.20
CA VAL A 605 -17.96 2.64 35.44
C VAL A 605 -17.64 1.68 36.59
N ARG A 606 -17.63 0.37 36.32
CA ARG A 606 -17.29 -0.68 37.30
C ARG A 606 -15.88 -1.20 37.11
N ILE A 607 -14.93 -0.27 37.07
CA ILE A 607 -13.52 -0.60 36.79
C ILE A 607 -12.96 -1.61 37.80
N LEU A 608 -13.36 -1.53 39.08
CA LEU A 608 -12.90 -2.42 40.15
C LEU A 608 -13.25 -3.89 39.92
N ASP A 609 -14.34 -4.18 39.21
CA ASP A 609 -14.82 -5.54 38.91
C ASP A 609 -13.86 -6.27 37.94
N TRP A 610 -13.00 -5.53 37.22
CA TRP A 610 -12.03 -6.15 36.29
C TRP A 610 -10.97 -6.98 37.00
N LYS A 611 -10.76 -6.75 38.31
CA LYS A 611 -9.79 -7.49 39.12
C LYS A 611 -10.02 -8.99 39.07
N ASP A 612 -11.28 -9.43 39.14
CA ASP A 612 -11.62 -10.86 39.14
C ASP A 612 -11.46 -11.49 37.74
N SER A 613 -11.51 -10.66 36.70
CA SER A 613 -11.33 -11.07 35.31
C SER A 613 -9.86 -11.14 34.88
N LEU A 614 -8.98 -10.36 35.53
CA LEU A 614 -7.53 -10.29 35.29
C LEU A 614 -6.74 -11.20 36.23
N THR A 615 -7.12 -12.47 36.28
CA THR A 615 -6.45 -13.51 37.07
C THR A 615 -6.07 -14.68 36.18
N TYR A 616 -4.95 -15.37 36.46
CA TYR A 616 -4.54 -16.54 35.69
C TYR A 616 -5.54 -17.72 35.81
N GLU A 617 -6.40 -17.70 36.84
CA GLU A 617 -7.49 -18.66 37.03
C GLU A 617 -8.63 -18.48 36.00
N ASN A 618 -8.83 -17.25 35.49
CA ASN A 618 -9.83 -16.99 34.46
C ASN A 618 -9.33 -17.47 33.10
N LYS A 619 -9.96 -18.50 32.51
CA LYS A 619 -9.60 -19.04 31.18
C LYS A 619 -9.58 -17.99 30.05
N ASN A 620 -10.25 -16.85 30.22
CA ASN A 620 -10.34 -15.78 29.22
C ASN A 620 -9.45 -14.56 29.52
N TRP A 621 -8.56 -14.63 30.53
CA TRP A 621 -7.78 -13.49 31.01
C TRP A 621 -7.04 -12.75 29.88
N SER A 622 -6.54 -13.46 28.86
CA SER A 622 -5.78 -12.87 27.76
C SER A 622 -6.64 -12.00 26.85
N ALA A 623 -7.86 -12.45 26.54
CA ALA A 623 -8.83 -11.69 25.76
C ALA A 623 -9.31 -10.45 26.54
N VAL A 624 -9.52 -10.58 27.85
CA VAL A 624 -9.88 -9.46 28.73
C VAL A 624 -8.78 -8.41 28.78
N ALA A 625 -7.53 -8.84 29.01
CA ALA A 625 -6.38 -7.94 29.05
C ALA A 625 -6.21 -7.22 27.70
N SER A 626 -6.34 -7.93 26.58
CA SER A 626 -6.29 -7.35 25.24
C SER A 626 -7.40 -6.31 25.01
N ALA A 627 -8.63 -6.61 25.40
CA ALA A 627 -9.76 -5.70 25.26
C ALA A 627 -9.60 -4.42 26.10
N ILE A 628 -9.13 -4.54 27.35
CA ILE A 628 -8.83 -3.38 28.22
C ILE A 628 -7.72 -2.51 27.60
N ARG A 629 -6.66 -3.14 27.08
CA ARG A 629 -5.58 -2.44 26.39
C ARG A 629 -6.07 -1.71 25.15
N HIS A 630 -6.90 -2.35 24.33
CA HIS A 630 -7.53 -1.69 23.19
C HIS A 630 -8.41 -0.52 23.65
N TYR A 631 -9.28 -0.71 24.64
CA TYR A 631 -10.13 0.36 25.18
C TYR A 631 -9.32 1.56 25.68
N MET A 632 -8.21 1.30 26.36
CA MET A 632 -7.26 2.34 26.76
C MET A 632 -6.68 3.09 25.54
N GLN A 633 -6.25 2.37 24.49
CA GLN A 633 -5.80 2.99 23.23
C GLN A 633 -6.87 3.88 22.60
N THR A 634 -8.12 3.41 22.58
CA THR A 634 -9.27 4.17 22.06
C THR A 634 -9.46 5.47 22.84
N LEU A 635 -9.47 5.42 24.17
CA LEU A 635 -9.60 6.63 25.01
C LEU A 635 -8.46 7.63 24.78
N MET A 636 -7.22 7.15 24.62
CA MET A 636 -6.08 8.03 24.28
C MET A 636 -6.25 8.70 22.92
N CYS A 637 -6.89 8.02 21.94
CA CYS A 637 -7.21 8.62 20.64
C CYS A 637 -8.33 9.67 20.75
N VAL A 638 -9.31 9.47 21.64
CA VAL A 638 -10.38 10.44 21.91
C VAL A 638 -9.83 11.77 22.42
N VAL A 639 -8.76 11.77 23.23
CA VAL A 639 -8.11 13.00 23.71
C VAL A 639 -7.49 13.83 22.58
N LYS A 640 -7.19 13.23 21.43
CA LYS A 640 -6.71 13.98 20.25
C LYS A 640 -7.86 14.69 19.51
N CYS A 641 -9.12 14.41 19.87
CA CYS A 641 -10.30 15.00 19.25
C CYS A 641 -10.64 16.36 19.87
N LYS A 642 -11.37 17.21 19.14
CA LYS A 642 -11.89 18.48 19.66
C LYS A 642 -13.13 18.20 20.52
N ILE A 643 -12.92 17.98 21.82
CA ILE A 643 -14.02 17.80 22.80
C ILE A 643 -14.01 18.92 23.84
N ASP A 644 -15.09 19.01 24.61
CA ASP A 644 -15.19 19.96 25.71
C ASP A 644 -14.11 19.69 26.78
N VAL A 645 -13.63 20.75 27.43
CA VAL A 645 -12.56 20.67 28.45
C VAL A 645 -12.95 19.74 29.61
N ILE A 646 -14.23 19.69 29.98
CA ILE A 646 -14.74 18.80 31.02
C ILE A 646 -14.66 17.34 30.56
N GLU A 647 -15.01 17.07 29.29
CA GLU A 647 -14.88 15.72 28.72
C GLU A 647 -13.42 15.28 28.62
N HIS A 648 -12.50 16.16 28.20
CA HIS A 648 -11.06 15.89 28.24
C HIS A 648 -10.60 15.46 29.65
N LYS A 649 -10.99 16.21 30.69
CA LYS A 649 -10.62 15.89 32.07
C LYS A 649 -11.19 14.54 32.54
N ARG A 650 -12.40 14.18 32.11
CA ARG A 650 -12.99 12.86 32.39
C ARG A 650 -12.23 11.72 31.71
N VAL A 651 -11.83 11.90 30.44
CA VAL A 651 -11.06 10.90 29.70
C VAL A 651 -9.65 10.76 30.28
N TRP A 652 -8.93 11.85 30.53
CA TRP A 652 -7.61 11.83 31.18
C TRP A 652 -7.63 11.05 32.50
N ARG A 653 -8.58 11.41 33.38
CA ARG A 653 -8.75 10.72 34.67
C ARG A 653 -9.03 9.23 34.49
N LYS A 654 -9.85 8.86 33.51
CA LYS A 654 -10.19 7.45 33.29
C LYS A 654 -9.00 6.64 32.79
N VAL A 655 -8.22 7.19 31.85
CA VAL A 655 -7.01 6.52 31.34
C VAL A 655 -5.98 6.34 32.47
N THR A 656 -5.73 7.36 33.28
CA THR A 656 -4.80 7.24 34.42
C THR A 656 -5.32 6.26 35.47
N GLU A 657 -6.62 6.26 35.79
CA GLU A 657 -7.25 5.32 36.74
C GLU A 657 -7.09 3.85 36.32
N ILE A 658 -7.19 3.55 35.02
CA ILE A 658 -6.95 2.20 34.47
C ILE A 658 -5.51 1.76 34.74
N VAL A 659 -4.54 2.64 34.47
CA VAL A 659 -3.11 2.34 34.70
C VAL A 659 -2.80 2.21 36.20
N CYS A 660 -3.34 3.09 37.04
CA CYS A 660 -3.16 3.01 38.50
C CYS A 660 -3.69 1.68 39.07
N SER A 661 -4.78 1.16 38.52
CA SER A 661 -5.46 -0.03 39.01
C SER A 661 -4.87 -1.33 38.46
N TYR A 662 -4.54 -1.36 37.17
CA TYR A 662 -4.23 -2.60 36.44
C TYR A 662 -2.96 -2.53 35.59
N GLY A 663 -2.23 -1.40 35.60
CA GLY A 663 -1.00 -1.20 34.83
C GLY A 663 0.14 -2.10 35.28
N PHE A 664 0.47 -2.06 36.58
CA PHE A 664 1.58 -2.82 37.16
C PHE A 664 1.27 -3.27 38.60
N GLY A 665 1.89 -4.36 39.03
CA GLY A 665 1.89 -4.79 40.43
C GLY A 665 2.66 -6.10 40.64
N LYS A 666 2.51 -6.68 41.84
CA LYS A 666 3.23 -7.91 42.22
C LYS A 666 2.55 -9.14 41.61
N GLN A 667 3.35 -10.10 41.14
CA GLN A 667 2.86 -11.35 40.56
C GLN A 667 2.25 -12.28 41.64
N GLU A 668 1.04 -11.97 42.08
CA GLU A 668 0.23 -12.75 43.04
C GLU A 668 -0.99 -13.36 42.33
N GLY A 669 -0.78 -14.13 41.26
CA GLY A 669 -1.88 -14.78 40.51
C GLY A 669 -2.73 -13.84 39.64
N ARG A 670 -2.33 -12.57 39.50
CA ARG A 670 -3.00 -11.55 38.69
C ARG A 670 -2.23 -11.23 37.41
N VAL A 671 -2.96 -10.71 36.44
CA VAL A 671 -2.47 -10.27 35.13
C VAL A 671 -2.51 -8.73 35.08
N TYR A 672 -1.42 -8.10 34.66
CA TYR A 672 -1.34 -6.66 34.47
C TYR A 672 -1.28 -6.30 32.98
N ILE A 673 -1.87 -5.18 32.60
CA ILE A 673 -2.08 -4.84 31.18
C ILE A 673 -0.80 -4.44 30.42
N PHE A 674 0.31 -4.20 31.13
CA PHE A 674 1.64 -3.97 30.55
C PHE A 674 2.59 -5.16 30.76
N ASP A 675 2.09 -6.32 31.21
CA ASP A 675 2.92 -7.52 31.31
C ASP A 675 3.40 -7.96 29.92
N ARG A 676 4.70 -8.29 29.83
CA ARG A 676 5.34 -8.63 28.55
C ARG A 676 4.79 -9.88 27.85
N TYR A 677 4.19 -10.81 28.60
CA TYR A 677 3.50 -11.98 28.02
C TYR A 677 2.32 -11.61 27.12
N ILE A 678 1.83 -10.37 27.24
CA ILE A 678 0.70 -9.84 26.48
C ILE A 678 1.20 -8.88 25.38
N THR A 679 2.37 -8.27 25.53
CA THR A 679 2.91 -7.29 24.56
C THR A 679 3.79 -7.98 23.52
N ASP A 680 3.41 -7.93 22.24
CA ASP A 680 4.37 -8.16 21.15
C ASP A 680 5.28 -6.92 21.02
N ASN A 681 6.58 -7.11 20.83
CA ASN A 681 7.61 -6.05 20.87
C ASN A 681 7.38 -4.92 19.82
N THR A 682 6.49 -5.15 18.85
CA THR A 682 6.14 -4.21 17.77
C THR A 682 4.99 -3.24 18.13
N ARG A 683 4.25 -3.49 19.23
CA ARG A 683 2.99 -2.78 19.57
C ARG A 683 2.94 -2.36 21.04
N ASP A 684 3.99 -1.68 21.51
CA ASP A 684 4.07 -1.29 22.91
C ASP A 684 3.11 -0.13 23.24
N LEU A 685 1.98 -0.47 23.87
CA LEU A 685 0.98 0.48 24.37
C LEU A 685 1.56 1.40 25.46
N TRP A 686 2.59 0.95 26.18
CA TRP A 686 3.24 1.74 27.22
C TRP A 686 3.98 2.96 26.66
N VAL A 687 4.61 2.81 25.49
CA VAL A 687 5.23 3.93 24.76
C VAL A 687 4.16 4.97 24.40
N ALA A 688 3.02 4.53 23.83
CA ALA A 688 1.93 5.42 23.48
C ALA A 688 1.33 6.14 24.70
N PHE A 689 1.23 5.44 25.84
CA PHE A 689 0.80 6.03 27.10
C PHE A 689 1.81 7.04 27.67
N SER A 690 3.11 6.74 27.57
CA SER A 690 4.18 7.65 28.00
C SER A 690 4.13 8.98 27.24
N VAL A 691 3.90 8.94 25.93
CA VAL A 691 3.66 10.14 25.11
C VAL A 691 2.37 10.86 25.54
N PHE A 692 1.30 10.11 25.80
CA PHE A 692 0.01 10.64 26.25
C PHE A 692 0.10 11.41 27.57
N LEU A 693 0.96 10.99 28.51
CA LEU A 693 1.14 11.68 29.78
C LEU A 693 1.56 13.14 29.59
N ASN A 694 2.31 13.49 28.55
CA ASN A 694 2.67 14.88 28.29
C ASN A 694 1.45 15.79 27.99
N SER A 695 0.30 15.20 27.64
CA SER A 695 -0.93 15.96 27.33
C SER A 695 -1.84 16.19 28.54
N ILE A 696 -1.58 15.55 29.68
CA ILE A 696 -2.45 15.65 30.86
C ILE A 696 -2.07 16.87 31.72
N PRO A 697 -3.02 17.50 32.42
CA PRO A 697 -2.76 18.55 33.43
C PRO A 697 -1.82 18.10 34.56
N ASP A 698 -1.06 19.05 35.12
CA ASP A 698 -0.06 18.74 36.18
C ASP A 698 -0.68 18.19 37.47
N ASP A 699 -1.89 18.63 37.85
CA ASP A 699 -2.62 18.07 39.00
C ASP A 699 -2.84 16.56 38.84
N LEU A 700 -3.29 16.14 37.66
CA LEU A 700 -3.51 14.72 37.34
C LEU A 700 -2.20 13.94 37.19
N TYR A 701 -1.13 14.57 36.70
CA TYR A 701 0.17 13.92 36.57
C TYR A 701 0.79 13.63 37.94
N VAL A 702 0.78 14.61 38.84
CA VAL A 702 1.28 14.45 40.21
C VAL A 702 0.50 13.35 40.94
N ASP A 703 -0.83 13.37 40.86
CA ASP A 703 -1.68 12.32 41.45
C ASP A 703 -1.35 10.93 40.88
N PHE A 704 -1.13 10.83 39.57
CA PHE A 704 -0.77 9.57 38.91
C PHE A 704 0.59 9.03 39.39
N ILE A 705 1.62 9.87 39.38
CA ILE A 705 2.97 9.50 39.81
C ILE A 705 2.94 9.04 41.26
N GLU A 706 2.25 9.74 42.14
CA GLU A 706 2.26 9.40 43.56
C GLU A 706 1.55 8.07 43.86
N GLN A 707 0.55 7.70 43.06
CA GLN A 707 -0.12 6.41 43.18
C GLN A 707 0.68 5.25 42.58
N CYS A 708 1.50 5.51 41.55
CA CYS A 708 2.10 4.45 40.73
C CYS A 708 3.62 4.32 40.83
N LYS A 709 4.35 5.33 41.31
CA LYS A 709 5.82 5.39 41.26
C LYS A 709 6.51 4.15 41.83
N GLU A 710 5.93 3.55 42.88
CA GLU A 710 6.49 2.35 43.50
C GLU A 710 6.24 1.07 42.69
N ARG A 711 5.15 1.02 41.91
CA ARG A 711 4.71 -0.17 41.15
C ARG A 711 5.30 -0.23 39.74
N ILE A 712 5.64 0.90 39.14
CA ILE A 712 6.19 0.96 37.78
C ILE A 712 7.64 0.44 37.81
N PRO A 713 7.98 -0.60 37.03
CA PRO A 713 9.33 -1.10 36.87
C PRO A 713 10.32 -0.03 36.43
N VAL A 714 11.59 -0.12 36.85
CA VAL A 714 12.62 0.84 36.43
C VAL A 714 12.78 0.90 34.90
N SER A 715 12.63 -0.23 34.20
CA SER A 715 12.66 -0.30 32.73
C SER A 715 11.56 0.55 32.10
N SER A 716 10.35 0.49 32.67
CA SER A 716 9.19 1.25 32.23
C SER A 716 9.29 2.74 32.59
N LEU A 717 9.93 3.08 33.71
CA LEU A 717 10.24 4.47 34.08
C LEU A 717 11.23 5.12 33.09
N TYR A 718 12.23 4.38 32.62
CA TYR A 718 13.11 4.87 31.56
C TYR A 718 12.36 5.11 30.24
N ILE A 719 11.44 4.22 29.85
CA ILE A 719 10.59 4.46 28.68
C ILE A 719 9.76 5.75 28.85
N MET A 720 9.23 6.01 30.05
CA MET A 720 8.55 7.28 30.33
C MET A 720 9.49 8.49 30.23
N LEU A 721 10.70 8.37 30.75
CA LEU A 721 11.72 9.42 30.70
C LEU A 721 12.08 9.76 29.25
N ASP A 722 12.36 8.75 28.42
CA ASP A 722 12.75 8.91 27.01
C ASP A 722 11.67 9.60 26.16
N HIS A 723 10.40 9.52 26.58
CA HIS A 723 9.26 10.14 25.90
C HIS A 723 8.70 11.38 26.63
N CYS A 724 9.35 11.83 27.71
CA CYS A 724 8.98 13.05 28.43
C CYS A 724 9.65 14.27 27.80
N HIS A 725 8.90 15.35 27.55
CA HIS A 725 9.47 16.61 27.04
C HIS A 725 9.13 17.82 27.92
N ILE A 726 8.56 17.57 29.10
CA ILE A 726 8.27 18.58 30.12
C ILE A 726 9.36 18.45 31.18
N LEU A 727 10.24 19.45 31.26
CA LEU A 727 11.47 19.40 32.06
C LEU A 727 11.19 19.17 33.56
N ALA A 728 10.14 19.77 34.12
CA ALA A 728 9.76 19.57 35.51
C ALA A 728 9.41 18.10 35.81
N ARG A 729 8.74 17.44 34.86
CA ARG A 729 8.37 16.02 34.97
C ARG A 729 9.55 15.10 34.71
N GLU A 730 10.43 15.48 33.79
CA GLU A 730 11.70 14.79 33.54
C GLU A 730 12.54 14.72 34.82
N GLN A 731 12.71 15.86 35.52
CA GLN A 731 13.44 15.90 36.78
C GLN A 731 12.79 15.00 37.85
N VAL A 732 11.47 15.04 37.99
CA VAL A 732 10.72 14.16 38.91
C VAL A 732 10.96 12.69 38.58
N LEU A 733 10.93 12.30 37.31
CA LEU A 733 11.20 10.93 36.88
C LEU A 733 12.65 10.52 37.15
N GLN A 734 13.63 11.39 36.88
CA GLN A 734 15.03 11.15 37.20
C GLN A 734 15.22 10.94 38.71
N ASP A 735 14.61 11.77 39.55
CA ASP A 735 14.69 11.67 41.01
C ASP A 735 14.09 10.34 41.50
N ILE A 736 12.94 9.92 40.94
CA ILE A 736 12.30 8.63 41.25
C ILE A 736 13.20 7.46 40.83
N ILE A 737 13.78 7.52 39.63
CA ILE A 737 14.67 6.48 39.10
C ILE A 737 15.93 6.37 39.99
N LEU A 738 16.57 7.49 40.30
CA LEU A 738 17.77 7.53 41.15
C LEU A 738 17.51 7.09 42.59
N ALA A 739 16.27 7.23 43.07
CA ALA A 739 15.85 6.72 44.38
C ALA A 739 15.67 5.19 44.42
N ARG A 740 15.62 4.49 43.27
CA ARG A 740 15.51 3.02 43.23
C ARG A 740 16.81 2.35 43.69
N ARG A 741 16.75 1.60 44.79
CA ARG A 741 17.93 0.94 45.41
C ARG A 741 17.95 -0.58 45.27
N ASP A 742 16.79 -1.23 45.28
CA ASP A 742 16.68 -2.70 45.37
C ASP A 742 16.04 -3.30 44.11
N LEU A 743 16.76 -3.29 42.98
CA LEU A 743 16.26 -3.80 41.70
C LEU A 743 15.90 -5.30 41.75
N ASP A 744 16.54 -6.07 42.63
CA ASP A 744 16.23 -7.50 42.86
C ASP A 744 14.78 -7.73 43.32
N LYS A 745 14.16 -6.73 43.96
CA LYS A 745 12.77 -6.81 44.45
C LYS A 745 11.73 -6.50 43.38
N GLU A 746 12.14 -5.97 42.23
CA GLU A 746 11.24 -5.66 41.10
C GLU A 746 10.94 -6.88 40.21
N ASN A 747 11.63 -8.02 40.42
CA ASN A 747 11.43 -9.28 39.70
C ASN A 747 11.47 -9.13 38.16
N LEU A 748 12.44 -8.35 37.66
CA LEU A 748 12.61 -8.06 36.24
C LEU A 748 13.23 -9.25 35.49
N GLY A 749 12.71 -9.54 34.30
CA GLY A 749 13.34 -10.49 33.37
C GLY A 749 14.61 -9.93 32.73
N LEU A 750 15.44 -10.81 32.14
CA LEU A 750 16.70 -10.38 31.49
C LEU A 750 16.48 -9.30 30.43
N ASN A 751 15.43 -9.36 29.64
CA ASN A 751 15.18 -8.33 28.62
C ASN A 751 14.82 -6.96 29.25
N ASP A 752 14.16 -6.94 30.42
CA ASP A 752 13.80 -5.69 31.13
C ASP A 752 15.04 -5.09 31.80
N LEU A 753 15.88 -5.96 32.36
CA LEU A 753 17.19 -5.58 32.87
C LEU A 753 18.08 -5.06 31.74
N GLU A 754 18.06 -5.67 30.55
CA GLU A 754 18.85 -5.21 29.40
C GLU A 754 18.42 -3.79 28.97
N LEU A 755 17.11 -3.55 28.84
CA LEU A 755 16.58 -2.21 28.56
C LEU A 755 16.96 -1.21 29.65
N ALA A 756 16.75 -1.55 30.93
CA ALA A 756 17.11 -0.69 32.05
C ALA A 756 18.62 -0.41 32.11
N PHE A 757 19.47 -1.38 31.76
CA PHE A 757 20.93 -1.21 31.72
C PHE A 757 21.34 -0.22 30.63
N ILE A 758 20.82 -0.40 29.42
CA ILE A 758 21.13 0.48 28.28
C ILE A 758 20.65 1.90 28.60
N SER A 759 19.39 2.09 29.00
CA SER A 759 18.83 3.40 29.33
C SER A 759 19.55 4.06 30.52
N ALA A 760 19.97 3.29 31.53
CA ALA A 760 20.77 3.82 32.63
C ALA A 760 22.15 4.31 32.17
N CYS A 761 22.79 3.63 31.22
CA CYS A 761 24.06 4.06 30.65
C CYS A 761 23.89 5.33 29.81
N ASP A 762 22.85 5.40 28.97
CA ASP A 762 22.56 6.56 28.12
C ASP A 762 22.25 7.83 28.94
N ASN A 763 21.60 7.65 30.10
CA ASN A 763 21.32 8.74 31.06
C ASN A 763 22.44 8.97 32.10
N ASN A 764 23.61 8.33 31.95
CA ASN A 764 24.75 8.44 32.86
C ASN A 764 24.45 8.04 34.34
N HIS A 765 23.47 7.18 34.57
CA HIS A 765 23.11 6.63 35.88
C HIS A 765 23.97 5.39 36.22
N LEU A 766 25.31 5.54 36.22
CA LEU A 766 26.25 4.41 36.33
C LEU A 766 26.06 3.53 37.57
N LYS A 767 25.70 4.12 38.73
CA LYS A 767 25.41 3.35 39.95
C LYS A 767 24.23 2.40 39.76
N LEU A 768 23.20 2.86 39.04
CA LEU A 768 22.00 2.08 38.76
C LEU A 768 22.30 1.02 37.69
N ALA A 769 23.07 1.36 36.64
CA ALA A 769 23.56 0.39 35.66
C ALA A 769 24.35 -0.77 36.31
N TRP A 770 25.20 -0.46 37.30
CA TRP A 770 25.86 -1.50 38.10
C TRP A 770 24.88 -2.35 38.90
N GLY A 771 23.87 -1.73 39.53
CA GLY A 771 22.79 -2.43 40.22
C GLY A 771 22.05 -3.40 39.30
N VAL A 772 21.75 -2.99 38.06
CA VAL A 772 21.12 -3.85 37.05
C VAL A 772 22.01 -5.04 36.68
N LEU A 773 23.32 -4.81 36.51
CA LEU A 773 24.29 -5.91 36.30
C LEU A 773 24.31 -6.88 37.49
N GLN A 774 24.18 -6.39 38.73
CA GLN A 774 24.09 -7.28 39.90
C GLN A 774 22.79 -8.08 39.89
N ALA A 775 21.65 -7.46 39.55
CA ALA A 775 20.35 -8.13 39.50
C ALA A 775 20.29 -9.21 38.41
N ALA A 776 21.03 -9.05 37.30
CA ALA A 776 21.13 -10.06 36.26
C ALA A 776 21.98 -11.29 36.67
N LYS A 777 22.96 -11.13 37.58
CA LYS A 777 23.92 -12.19 37.93
C LYS A 777 23.26 -13.49 38.43
N PRO A 778 22.29 -13.48 39.37
CA PRO A 778 21.61 -14.70 39.81
C PRO A 778 20.91 -15.43 38.66
N ILE A 779 20.24 -14.68 37.77
CA ILE A 779 19.53 -15.25 36.61
C ILE A 779 20.53 -15.88 35.65
N LEU A 780 21.61 -15.16 35.30
CA LEU A 780 22.67 -15.67 34.42
C LEU A 780 23.37 -16.89 35.00
N SER A 781 23.57 -16.94 36.33
CA SER A 781 24.19 -18.08 37.02
C SER A 781 23.31 -19.33 36.94
N ARG A 782 21.99 -19.18 37.08
CA ARG A 782 21.02 -20.26 36.84
C ARG A 782 20.99 -20.70 35.37
N LEU A 783 21.17 -19.80 34.41
CA LEU A 783 21.22 -20.17 32.99
C LEU A 783 22.53 -20.88 32.61
N ARG A 784 23.65 -20.60 33.29
CA ARG A 784 24.95 -21.29 33.05
C ARG A 784 24.91 -22.79 33.32
N SER A 785 24.00 -23.27 34.18
CA SER A 785 23.84 -24.71 34.42
C SER A 785 23.08 -25.43 33.30
N MET A 786 22.41 -24.69 32.40
CA MET A 786 21.62 -25.24 31.31
C MET A 786 22.46 -25.27 30.01
N LYS A 787 22.70 -26.48 29.46
CA LYS A 787 23.54 -26.68 28.26
C LYS A 787 22.78 -26.34 26.95
N ASN A 788 22.42 -25.07 26.74
CA ASN A 788 21.72 -24.62 25.52
C ASN A 788 22.49 -23.50 24.80
N ILE A 789 22.64 -23.60 23.47
CA ILE A 789 23.38 -22.66 22.61
C ILE A 789 22.75 -21.25 22.59
N ASP A 790 21.42 -21.13 22.59
CA ASP A 790 20.75 -19.82 22.56
C ASP A 790 20.90 -19.09 23.91
N LEU A 791 20.97 -19.83 25.01
CA LEU A 791 21.25 -19.28 26.34
C LEU A 791 22.71 -18.79 26.45
N LEU A 792 23.64 -19.43 25.73
CA LEU A 792 25.04 -19.02 25.68
C LEU A 792 25.23 -17.66 25.01
N GLU A 793 24.47 -17.37 23.95
CA GLU A 793 24.49 -16.05 23.30
C GLU A 793 24.07 -14.95 24.30
N ARG A 794 22.98 -15.17 25.04
CA ARG A 794 22.51 -14.24 26.07
C ARG A 794 23.55 -14.03 27.17
N ILE A 795 24.16 -15.11 27.68
CA ILE A 795 25.20 -15.01 28.72
C ILE A 795 26.41 -14.22 28.20
N CYS A 796 26.87 -14.51 26.98
CA CYS A 796 27.97 -13.77 26.38
C CYS A 796 27.64 -12.28 26.29
N ARG A 797 26.46 -11.92 25.77
CA ARG A 797 26.02 -10.52 25.64
C ARG A 797 26.10 -9.75 26.97
N TRP A 798 25.63 -10.36 28.05
CA TRP A 798 25.68 -9.77 29.39
C TRP A 798 27.11 -9.61 29.95
N GLU A 799 28.02 -10.55 29.67
CA GLU A 799 29.45 -10.36 29.96
C GLU A 799 30.04 -9.20 29.14
N GLY A 800 29.58 -9.05 27.89
CA GLY A 800 29.91 -7.90 27.04
C GLY A 800 29.46 -6.58 27.68
N TYR A 801 28.24 -6.52 28.24
CA TYR A 801 27.74 -5.35 28.96
C TYR A 801 28.58 -5.02 30.20
N ALA A 802 28.97 -6.03 30.99
CA ALA A 802 29.86 -5.82 32.13
C ALA A 802 31.22 -5.23 31.70
N TYR A 803 31.79 -5.73 30.60
CA TYR A 803 33.04 -5.19 30.02
C TYR A 803 32.89 -3.74 29.58
N LYS A 804 31.82 -3.41 28.82
CA LYS A 804 31.55 -2.05 28.34
C LYS A 804 31.31 -1.08 29.50
N TYR A 805 30.60 -1.53 30.55
CA TYR A 805 30.37 -0.75 31.76
C TYR A 805 31.67 -0.37 32.46
N GLU A 806 32.62 -1.31 32.62
CA GLU A 806 33.91 -1.02 33.24
C GLU A 806 34.69 0.05 32.47
N HIS A 807 34.68 0.01 31.13
CA HIS A 807 35.28 1.06 30.30
C HIS A 807 34.59 2.42 30.48
N LEU A 808 33.25 2.45 30.54
CA LEU A 808 32.48 3.68 30.77
C LEU A 808 32.74 4.27 32.17
N ARG A 809 32.75 3.42 33.21
CA ARG A 809 33.05 3.85 34.59
C ARG A 809 34.44 4.47 34.66
N LEU A 810 35.44 3.77 34.14
CA LEU A 810 36.83 4.22 34.14
C LEU A 810 37.02 5.52 33.34
N PHE A 811 36.31 5.65 32.21
CA PHE A 811 36.31 6.86 31.40
C PHE A 811 35.72 8.06 32.15
N MET A 812 34.63 7.86 32.88
CA MET A 812 34.02 8.93 33.68
C MET A 812 34.89 9.33 34.88
N GLU A 813 35.58 8.37 35.52
CA GLU A 813 36.52 8.63 36.63
C GLU A 813 37.78 9.40 36.17
N LEU A 814 38.27 9.12 34.96
CA LEU A 814 39.51 9.67 34.40
C LEU A 814 39.26 10.68 33.26
N LYS A 815 38.07 11.29 33.21
CA LYS A 815 37.64 12.17 32.10
C LYS A 815 38.61 13.33 31.83
N ASP A 816 39.24 13.85 32.87
CA ASP A 816 40.19 14.96 32.80
C ASP A 816 41.64 14.52 32.52
N ASN A 817 41.91 13.20 32.46
CA ASN A 817 43.24 12.65 32.17
C ASN A 817 43.19 11.52 31.11
N PRO A 818 43.05 11.87 29.81
CA PRO A 818 42.88 10.89 28.73
C PRO A 818 44.03 9.87 28.61
N ASP A 819 45.27 10.30 28.86
CA ASP A 819 46.45 9.43 28.77
C ASP A 819 46.52 8.38 29.89
N GLU A 820 45.95 8.69 31.05
CA GLU A 820 45.81 7.75 32.17
C GLU A 820 44.69 6.74 31.87
N TYR A 821 43.55 7.20 31.33
CA TYR A 821 42.50 6.32 30.86
C TYR A 821 43.00 5.31 29.80
N ILE A 822 43.77 5.75 28.80
CA ILE A 822 44.30 4.87 27.75
C ILE A 822 45.25 3.81 28.33
N ARG A 823 45.99 4.13 29.40
CA ARG A 823 46.84 3.17 30.10
C ARG A 823 46.03 2.17 30.90
N ALA A 824 45.05 2.66 31.65
CA ALA A 824 44.23 1.83 32.54
C ALA A 824 43.22 0.95 31.77
N SER A 825 42.66 1.42 30.65
CA SER A 825 41.75 0.67 29.78
C SER A 825 42.38 -0.59 29.18
N LYS A 826 43.70 -0.59 28.92
CA LYS A 826 44.44 -1.77 28.45
C LYS A 826 44.51 -2.91 29.48
N LEU A 827 44.26 -2.61 30.76
CA LEU A 827 44.23 -3.61 31.84
C LEU A 827 42.86 -4.29 31.98
N ILE A 828 41.82 -3.77 31.31
CA ILE A 828 40.48 -4.35 31.31
C ILE A 828 40.46 -5.52 30.32
N SER A 829 40.32 -6.74 30.84
CA SER A 829 40.23 -7.96 30.03
C SER A 829 38.79 -8.46 29.92
N PHE A 830 38.39 -8.86 28.72
CA PHE A 830 37.11 -9.53 28.51
C PHE A 830 37.23 -10.99 28.98
N LYS A 831 36.47 -11.36 30.02
CA LYS A 831 36.50 -12.71 30.59
C LYS A 831 35.79 -13.69 29.67
N LYS A 832 36.49 -14.74 29.24
CA LYS A 832 35.87 -15.87 28.52
C LYS A 832 34.92 -16.62 29.48
N PRO A 833 33.68 -16.95 29.10
CA PRO A 833 32.82 -17.80 29.92
C PRO A 833 33.48 -19.17 30.17
N ASP A 834 33.45 -19.65 31.42
CA ASP A 834 33.94 -20.98 31.84
C ASP A 834 33.00 -22.09 31.34
N ILE A 835 32.88 -22.23 30.03
CA ILE A 835 32.01 -23.23 29.39
C ILE A 835 32.86 -23.99 28.38
N ALA A 836 32.87 -25.31 28.48
CA ALA A 836 33.63 -26.22 27.63
C ALA A 836 33.12 -26.17 26.18
N LEU A 837 33.51 -25.13 25.44
CA LEU A 837 33.18 -24.92 24.04
C LEU A 837 34.46 -24.75 23.25
N SER A 838 34.48 -25.35 22.06
CA SER A 838 35.59 -25.22 21.11
C SER A 838 35.95 -23.74 20.89
N GLU A 839 37.24 -23.45 20.73
CA GLU A 839 37.78 -22.11 20.46
C GLU A 839 37.22 -21.46 19.16
N ASN A 840 36.37 -22.17 18.43
CA ASN A 840 35.77 -21.76 17.17
C ASN A 840 34.31 -21.31 17.26
N ASN A 841 33.76 -21.06 18.45
CA ASN A 841 32.40 -20.50 18.54
C ASN A 841 32.36 -19.07 17.95
N ILE A 842 31.64 -18.92 16.84
CA ILE A 842 31.50 -17.69 16.06
C ILE A 842 30.89 -16.56 16.92
N HIS A 843 29.96 -16.86 17.82
CA HIS A 843 29.29 -15.86 18.66
C HIS A 843 30.26 -15.20 19.66
N PHE A 844 31.14 -15.97 20.28
CA PHE A 844 32.16 -15.43 21.19
C PHE A 844 33.19 -14.57 20.44
N LYS A 845 33.63 -15.01 19.25
CA LYS A 845 34.53 -14.22 18.40
C LYS A 845 33.90 -12.90 17.98
N ASN A 846 32.62 -12.91 17.58
CA ASN A 846 31.88 -11.72 17.20
C ASN A 846 31.73 -10.73 18.37
N LEU A 847 31.39 -11.22 19.57
CA LEU A 847 31.26 -10.35 20.74
C LEU A 847 32.62 -9.82 21.23
N SER A 848 33.67 -10.64 21.22
CA SER A 848 35.02 -10.18 21.54
C SER A 848 35.47 -9.07 20.59
N TYR A 849 35.11 -9.19 19.31
CA TYR A 849 35.37 -8.15 18.32
C TYR A 849 34.56 -6.88 18.58
N GLU A 850 33.28 -7.01 18.95
CA GLU A 850 32.43 -5.88 19.35
C GLU A 850 32.97 -5.15 20.61
N CYS A 851 33.46 -5.90 21.60
CA CYS A 851 34.09 -5.34 22.80
C CYS A 851 35.39 -4.59 22.49
N ASP A 852 36.24 -5.12 21.59
CA ASP A 852 37.44 -4.42 21.10
C ASP A 852 37.08 -3.12 20.39
N GLN A 853 36.08 -3.16 19.49
CA GLN A 853 35.58 -1.97 18.81
C GLN A 853 35.07 -0.93 19.82
N PHE A 854 34.31 -1.33 20.84
CA PHE A 854 33.82 -0.43 21.88
C PHE A 854 34.97 0.20 22.69
N SER A 855 35.98 -0.58 23.08
CA SER A 855 37.14 -0.03 23.80
C SER A 855 37.89 1.02 22.98
N ARG A 856 38.13 0.73 21.69
CA ARG A 856 38.75 1.68 20.75
C ARG A 856 37.90 2.93 20.55
N TYR A 857 36.59 2.77 20.51
CA TYR A 857 35.62 3.87 20.42
C TYR A 857 35.72 4.81 21.63
N ILE A 858 35.69 4.28 22.87
CA ILE A 858 35.84 5.12 24.07
C ILE A 858 37.23 5.77 24.14
N CYS A 859 38.30 5.07 23.73
CA CYS A 859 39.64 5.67 23.64
C CYS A 859 39.67 6.87 22.67
N ALA A 860 39.00 6.76 21.53
CA ALA A 860 38.95 7.84 20.57
C ALA A 860 38.08 9.01 21.06
N ILE A 861 36.99 8.74 21.80
CA ILE A 861 36.24 9.77 22.52
C ILE A 861 37.10 10.43 23.61
N ALA A 862 37.95 9.71 24.34
CA ALA A 862 38.81 10.34 25.33
C ALA A 862 39.82 11.31 24.69
N LEU A 863 40.24 11.02 23.44
CA LEU A 863 41.24 11.81 22.71
C LEU A 863 40.67 12.97 21.89
N TYR A 864 39.35 13.04 21.66
CA TYR A 864 38.82 13.93 20.61
C TYR A 864 39.12 15.42 20.82
N LYS A 865 39.27 15.88 22.07
CA LYS A 865 39.68 17.26 22.39
C LYS A 865 41.20 17.44 22.51
N SER A 866 41.89 16.50 23.16
CA SER A 866 43.33 16.60 23.43
C SER A 866 44.17 16.33 22.16
N ASP A 867 43.82 15.28 21.42
CA ASP A 867 44.45 14.85 20.18
C ASP A 867 43.40 14.45 19.12
N PRO A 868 42.76 15.44 18.46
CA PRO A 868 41.70 15.20 17.48
C PRO A 868 42.18 14.40 16.26
N GLU A 869 43.44 14.54 15.86
CA GLU A 869 44.01 13.81 14.71
C GLU A 869 44.04 12.31 14.97
N LYS A 870 44.55 11.92 16.15
CA LYS A 870 44.57 10.52 16.58
C LYS A 870 43.17 9.97 16.79
N SER A 871 42.25 10.79 17.31
CA SER A 871 40.83 10.44 17.44
C SER A 871 40.20 10.13 16.08
N VAL A 872 40.39 11.00 15.07
CA VAL A 872 39.92 10.79 13.69
C VAL A 872 40.52 9.51 13.09
N SER A 873 41.81 9.27 13.25
CA SER A 873 42.48 8.05 12.74
C SER A 873 41.86 6.76 13.31
N ILE A 874 41.58 6.72 14.62
CA ILE A 874 40.92 5.58 15.26
C ILE A 874 39.48 5.44 14.75
N MET A 875 38.72 6.53 14.69
CA MET A 875 37.32 6.52 14.23
C MET A 875 37.18 6.11 12.76
N GLU A 876 38.10 6.51 11.88
CA GLU A 876 38.11 6.09 10.48
C GLU A 876 38.36 4.58 10.33
N SER A 877 39.27 4.03 11.12
CA SER A 877 39.53 2.59 11.19
C SER A 877 38.28 1.82 11.65
N LEU A 878 37.56 2.35 12.65
CA LEU A 878 36.29 1.77 13.11
C LEU A 878 35.20 1.86 12.05
N CYS A 879 35.07 2.97 11.33
CA CYS A 879 34.08 3.12 10.25
C CYS A 879 34.35 2.22 9.03
N ARG A 880 35.61 1.87 8.75
CA ARG A 880 35.94 0.91 7.67
C ARG A 880 35.57 -0.53 8.02
N THR A 881 35.58 -0.84 9.32
CA THR A 881 35.40 -2.20 9.82
C THR A 881 33.99 -2.46 10.37
N SER A 882 33.24 -1.42 10.68
CA SER A 882 31.86 -1.49 11.15
C SER A 882 30.92 -0.67 10.27
N LYS A 883 29.70 -1.17 10.04
CA LYS A 883 28.63 -0.41 9.34
C LYS A 883 27.80 0.45 10.30
N SER A 884 28.36 0.85 11.45
CA SER A 884 27.62 1.56 12.50
C SER A 884 27.49 3.06 12.20
N LEU A 885 26.25 3.56 12.23
CA LEU A 885 25.97 5.00 12.10
C LEU A 885 26.51 5.80 13.30
N HIS A 886 26.58 5.20 14.49
CA HIS A 886 27.16 5.85 15.68
C HIS A 886 28.66 6.13 15.51
N HIS A 887 29.42 5.21 14.90
CA HIS A 887 30.83 5.47 14.61
C HIS A 887 30.99 6.55 13.54
N SER A 888 30.08 6.59 12.55
CA SER A 888 30.06 7.65 11.53
C SER A 888 29.76 9.03 12.14
N PHE A 889 28.85 9.09 13.13
CA PHE A 889 28.58 10.31 13.88
C PHE A 889 29.78 10.74 14.74
N ALA A 890 30.40 9.82 15.48
CA ALA A 890 31.58 10.14 16.28
C ALA A 890 32.76 10.61 15.41
N LEU A 891 32.92 10.04 14.21
CA LEU A 891 33.89 10.52 13.23
C LEU A 891 33.55 11.92 12.73
N PHE A 892 32.26 12.22 12.52
CA PHE A 892 31.80 13.57 12.19
C PHE A 892 32.17 14.57 13.29
N VAL A 893 31.86 14.26 14.56
CA VAL A 893 32.22 15.12 15.71
C VAL A 893 33.74 15.30 15.84
N ALA A 894 34.52 14.22 15.73
CA ALA A 894 35.99 14.31 15.79
C ALA A 894 36.59 15.15 14.65
N ARG A 895 36.00 15.09 13.44
CA ARG A 895 36.42 15.90 12.29
C ARG A 895 36.05 17.37 12.45
N ILE A 896 34.92 17.68 13.10
CA ILE A 896 34.56 19.06 13.46
C ILE A 896 35.67 19.65 14.35
N GLU A 897 36.01 18.97 15.44
CA GLU A 897 37.02 19.41 16.39
C GLU A 897 38.42 19.51 15.77
N TYR A 898 38.80 18.55 14.90
CA TYR A 898 40.03 18.64 14.13
C TYR A 898 40.03 19.84 13.17
N GLY A 899 38.93 20.06 12.44
CA GLY A 899 38.77 21.19 11.52
C GLY A 899 38.82 22.55 12.23
N GLU A 900 38.22 22.66 13.42
CA GLU A 900 38.29 23.86 14.25
C GLU A 900 39.70 24.12 14.77
N LYS A 901 40.43 23.08 15.20
CA LYS A 901 41.83 23.19 15.63
C LYS A 901 42.77 23.61 14.50
N VAL A 902 42.49 23.18 13.26
CA VAL A 902 43.27 23.52 12.06
C VAL A 902 42.82 24.85 11.43
N GLY A 903 41.60 25.32 11.72
CA GLY A 903 41.03 26.56 11.19
C GLY A 903 40.49 26.46 9.75
N ASP A 904 40.15 25.26 9.27
CA ASP A 904 39.72 25.03 7.88
C ASP A 904 38.23 24.65 7.79
N LEU A 905 37.41 25.61 7.32
CA LEU A 905 35.97 25.45 7.11
C LEU A 905 35.62 24.44 6.00
N SER A 906 36.53 24.15 5.08
CA SER A 906 36.29 23.18 4.00
C SER A 906 36.23 21.74 4.55
N LEU A 907 36.99 21.45 5.61
CA LEU A 907 36.95 20.17 6.32
C LEU A 907 35.62 19.95 7.04
N LEU A 908 35.05 21.02 7.60
CA LEU A 908 33.72 20.99 8.25
C LEU A 908 32.61 20.69 7.23
N SER A 909 32.63 21.34 6.06
CA SER A 909 31.69 21.06 4.97
C SER A 909 31.78 19.62 4.50
N LEU A 910 33.00 19.12 4.26
CA LEU A 910 33.21 17.75 3.80
C LEU A 910 32.76 16.71 4.84
N ALA A 911 32.98 16.98 6.12
CA ALA A 911 32.55 16.11 7.21
C ALA A 911 31.01 16.05 7.29
N LEU A 912 30.33 17.19 7.18
CA LEU A 912 28.88 17.29 7.17
C LEU A 912 28.28 16.55 5.96
N ASP A 913 28.78 16.78 4.75
CA ASP A 913 28.27 16.14 3.54
C ASP A 913 28.38 14.62 3.60
N LYS A 914 29.55 14.10 4.02
CA LYS A 914 29.77 12.66 4.19
C LYS A 914 28.80 12.05 5.21
N PHE A 915 28.53 12.76 6.30
CA PHE A 915 27.61 12.26 7.32
C PHE A 915 26.15 12.32 6.87
N LEU A 916 25.71 13.42 6.23
CA LEU A 916 24.35 13.56 5.69
C LEU A 916 24.04 12.48 4.63
N ILE A 917 25.03 12.10 3.82
CA ILE A 917 24.90 10.96 2.88
C ILE A 917 24.66 9.66 3.65
N SER A 918 25.39 9.44 4.75
CA SER A 918 25.27 8.20 5.54
C SER A 918 23.92 8.03 6.23
N ILE A 919 23.21 9.13 6.55
CA ILE A 919 21.90 9.11 7.22
C ILE A 919 20.72 9.40 6.28
N LYS A 920 20.93 9.40 4.95
CA LYS A 920 19.92 9.83 3.97
C LYS A 920 18.60 9.04 4.05
N GLU A 921 18.67 7.76 4.41
CA GLU A 921 17.51 6.84 4.51
C GLU A 921 17.03 6.65 5.96
N THR A 922 17.65 7.30 6.94
CA THR A 922 17.31 7.17 8.36
C THR A 922 16.00 7.91 8.67
N LYS A 923 15.10 7.30 9.46
CA LYS A 923 13.86 7.95 9.87
C LYS A 923 14.14 9.04 10.91
N PRO A 924 13.34 10.12 10.99
CA PRO A 924 13.59 11.21 11.94
C PRO A 924 13.69 10.78 13.41
N GLN A 925 12.85 9.83 13.81
CA GLN A 925 12.83 9.25 15.17
C GLN A 925 14.12 8.52 15.56
N ASP A 926 14.90 8.05 14.58
CA ASP A 926 16.16 7.34 14.82
C ASP A 926 17.36 8.32 14.91
N ILE A 927 17.13 9.61 14.68
CA ILE A 927 18.14 10.66 14.82
C ILE A 927 18.16 11.13 16.28
N GLY A 928 19.22 10.77 17.01
CA GLY A 928 19.39 11.17 18.41
C GLY A 928 19.50 12.69 18.62
N THR A 929 19.15 13.16 19.82
CA THR A 929 19.15 14.58 20.18
C THR A 929 20.47 15.28 19.91
N GLN A 930 21.58 14.65 20.32
CA GLN A 930 22.92 15.19 20.08
C GLN A 930 23.28 15.24 18.59
N TRP A 931 22.77 14.30 17.78
CA TRP A 931 23.03 14.28 16.34
C TRP A 931 22.35 15.46 15.67
N ALA A 932 21.05 15.63 15.93
CA ALA A 932 20.26 16.72 15.37
C ALA A 932 20.83 18.09 15.79
N SER A 933 21.20 18.24 17.07
CA SER A 933 21.84 19.46 17.59
C SER A 933 23.15 19.79 16.87
N GLN A 934 24.08 18.82 16.76
CA GLN A 934 25.39 19.02 16.11
C GLN A 934 25.28 19.25 14.59
N ILE A 935 24.34 18.59 13.92
CA ILE A 935 24.06 18.83 12.49
C ILE A 935 23.58 20.28 12.29
N LEU A 936 22.61 20.73 13.10
CA LEU A 936 22.07 22.09 13.02
C LEU A 936 23.13 23.15 13.35
N ASP A 937 23.99 22.90 14.35
CA ASP A 937 25.08 23.81 14.68
C ASP A 937 26.16 23.86 13.59
N ALA A 938 26.52 22.72 12.99
CA ALA A 938 27.44 22.68 11.85
C ALA A 938 26.87 23.42 10.63
N MET A 939 25.58 23.23 10.31
CA MET A 939 24.90 23.97 9.25
C MET A 939 24.85 25.48 9.52
N ARG A 940 24.66 25.88 10.79
CA ARG A 940 24.72 27.27 11.22
C ARG A 940 26.12 27.86 10.99
N LYS A 941 27.18 27.18 11.44
CA LYS A 941 28.58 27.60 11.26
C LYS A 941 28.99 27.72 9.78
N LEU A 942 28.47 26.84 8.91
CA LEU A 942 28.71 26.86 7.46
C LEU A 942 27.78 27.81 6.68
N ASN A 943 26.84 28.47 7.35
CA ASN A 943 25.80 29.32 6.75
C ASN A 943 24.90 28.59 5.71
N PHE A 944 24.63 27.29 5.91
CA PHE A 944 23.77 26.47 5.05
C PHE A 944 22.28 26.60 5.42
N GLN A 945 21.76 27.83 5.33
CA GLN A 945 20.43 28.22 5.85
C GLN A 945 19.27 27.37 5.31
N HIS A 946 19.21 27.15 4.00
CA HIS A 946 18.13 26.36 3.38
C HIS A 946 18.18 24.87 3.78
N GLN A 947 19.38 24.30 3.96
CA GLN A 947 19.53 22.92 4.39
C GLN A 947 19.08 22.74 5.85
N ALA A 948 19.39 23.73 6.71
CA ALA A 948 18.93 23.74 8.10
C ALA A 948 17.40 23.76 8.20
N ASP A 949 16.70 24.57 7.38
CA ASP A 949 15.24 24.61 7.35
C ASP A 949 14.62 23.28 6.90
N ILE A 950 15.19 22.64 5.87
CA ILE A 950 14.76 21.32 5.41
C ILE A 950 14.95 20.29 6.52
N PHE A 951 16.12 20.29 7.17
CA PHE A 951 16.41 19.34 8.24
C PHE A 951 15.49 19.55 9.44
N TRP A 952 15.29 20.80 9.88
CA TRP A 952 14.34 21.15 10.95
C TRP A 952 12.92 20.67 10.67
N ARG A 953 12.42 20.80 9.43
CA ARG A 953 11.09 20.30 9.04
C ARG A 953 10.98 18.78 9.02
N LYS A 954 12.10 18.06 8.87
CA LYS A 954 12.11 16.59 8.94
C LYS A 954 11.97 16.09 10.38
N LEU A 955 12.41 16.85 11.38
CA LEU A 955 12.34 16.47 12.79
C LEU A 955 10.89 16.42 13.29
N THR A 956 10.60 15.52 14.23
CA THR A 956 9.26 15.39 14.80
C THR A 956 8.89 16.63 15.63
N PRO A 957 7.59 16.89 15.90
CA PRO A 957 7.17 17.96 16.81
C PRO A 957 7.85 17.87 18.18
N GLU A 958 8.05 16.65 18.70
CA GLU A 958 8.68 16.38 19.99
C GLU A 958 10.16 16.78 19.97
N GLN A 959 10.92 16.35 18.97
CA GLN A 959 12.33 16.72 18.80
C GLN A 959 12.53 18.23 18.66
N ARG A 960 11.61 18.93 17.99
CA ARG A 960 11.68 20.40 17.83
C ARG A 960 11.44 21.17 19.13
N ASN A 961 10.81 20.54 20.12
CA ASN A 961 10.60 21.13 21.45
C ASN A 961 11.73 20.77 22.43
N THR A 962 12.69 19.93 22.02
CA THR A 962 13.88 19.62 22.81
C THR A 962 14.85 20.80 22.80
N LYS A 963 15.28 21.23 23.98
CA LYS A 963 16.13 22.42 24.18
C LYS A 963 17.41 22.38 23.36
N GLU A 964 18.12 21.26 23.39
CA GLU A 964 19.42 21.07 22.74
C GLU A 964 19.35 21.19 21.21
N ILE A 965 18.21 20.83 20.61
CA ILE A 965 17.96 20.87 19.16
C ILE A 965 17.46 22.25 18.75
N MET A 966 16.53 22.81 19.54
CA MET A 966 15.98 24.14 19.32
C MET A 966 17.06 25.23 19.33
N LEU A 967 17.96 25.19 20.31
CA LEU A 967 19.00 26.21 20.53
C LEU A 967 19.82 26.56 19.27
N PRO A 968 20.51 25.62 18.60
CA PRO A 968 21.31 25.93 17.42
C PRO A 968 20.46 26.45 16.25
N TYR A 969 19.23 25.95 16.09
CA TYR A 969 18.33 26.45 15.05
C TYR A 969 17.86 27.88 15.33
N CYS A 970 17.42 28.18 16.56
CA CYS A 970 17.03 29.54 16.97
C CYS A 970 18.19 30.53 16.88
N LEU A 971 19.43 30.12 17.21
CA LEU A 971 20.62 30.95 16.98
C LEU A 971 20.82 31.25 15.49
N ALA A 972 20.65 30.25 14.61
CA ALA A 972 20.73 30.45 13.16
C ALA A 972 19.64 31.41 12.65
N LEU A 973 18.42 31.33 13.20
CA LEU A 973 17.32 32.26 12.91
C LEU A 973 17.66 33.71 13.30
N VAL A 974 18.21 33.91 14.49
CA VAL A 974 18.62 35.24 14.97
C VAL A 974 19.78 35.79 14.11
N GLU A 975 20.76 34.95 13.77
CA GLU A 975 21.91 35.33 12.95
C GLU A 975 21.53 35.72 11.51
N ARG A 976 20.40 35.19 10.98
CA ARG A 976 19.82 35.59 9.68
C ARG A 976 18.73 36.67 9.77
N ASN A 977 18.58 37.32 10.93
CA ASN A 977 17.61 38.40 11.19
C ASN A 977 16.12 37.97 11.15
N GLU A 978 15.83 36.68 11.38
CA GLU A 978 14.47 36.13 11.53
C GLU A 978 14.05 36.01 13.00
N VAL A 979 14.22 37.11 13.73
CA VAL A 979 14.07 37.18 15.20
C VAL A 979 12.69 36.71 15.68
N TRP A 980 11.63 36.98 14.93
CA TRP A 980 10.26 36.60 15.29
C TRP A 980 9.99 35.09 15.22
N ALA A 981 10.57 34.39 14.24
CA ALA A 981 10.44 32.94 14.15
C ALA A 981 11.16 32.27 15.32
N ALA A 982 12.33 32.78 15.70
CA ALA A 982 13.04 32.34 16.90
C ALA A 982 12.20 32.58 18.17
N GLN A 983 11.59 33.77 18.30
CA GLN A 983 10.75 34.12 19.44
C GLN A 983 9.54 33.18 19.58
N GLN A 984 8.83 32.85 18.49
CA GLN A 984 7.68 31.95 18.55
C GLN A 984 8.06 30.53 19.03
N ILE A 985 9.21 30.04 18.59
CA ILE A 985 9.71 28.72 19.00
C ILE A 985 10.05 28.74 20.50
N ILE A 986 10.73 29.80 20.97
CA ILE A 986 11.07 29.99 22.39
C ILE A 986 9.80 30.17 23.25
N ASP A 987 8.81 30.92 22.77
CA ASP A 987 7.54 31.13 23.49
C ASP A 987 6.75 29.83 23.64
N ASN A 988 6.73 28.99 22.61
CA ASN A 988 6.11 27.66 22.71
C ASN A 988 6.84 26.78 23.72
N TYR A 989 8.17 26.80 23.73
CA TYR A 989 8.96 26.09 24.74
C TYR A 989 8.69 26.61 26.16
N ARG A 990 8.62 27.93 26.36
CA ARG A 990 8.30 28.55 27.65
C ARG A 990 6.87 28.25 28.11
N LYS A 991 5.89 28.24 27.22
CA LYS A 991 4.51 27.84 27.55
C LYS A 991 4.43 26.42 28.10
N LEU A 992 5.25 25.51 27.57
CA LEU A 992 5.32 24.12 28.03
C LEU A 992 6.13 23.95 29.32
N ASN A 993 7.00 24.91 29.66
CA ASN A 993 7.93 24.85 30.79
C ASN A 993 7.86 26.12 31.67
N ALA A 994 6.66 26.61 31.96
CA ALA A 994 6.44 27.92 32.57
C ALA A 994 6.97 28.03 34.02
N ASP A 995 7.12 26.91 34.72
CA ASP A 995 7.52 26.85 36.15
C ASP A 995 9.04 26.84 36.39
N ILE A 996 9.84 26.82 35.32
CA ILE A 996 11.30 26.85 35.43
C ILE A 996 11.74 28.30 35.53
N GLY A 997 12.21 28.71 36.71
CA GLY A 997 12.84 30.02 36.92
C GLY A 997 14.00 30.28 35.94
N ASP A 998 14.44 31.53 35.81
CA ASP A 998 15.43 32.01 34.80
C ASP A 998 16.50 30.97 34.45
N ASP A 999 16.28 30.24 33.35
CA ASP A 999 17.22 29.26 32.82
C ASP A 999 18.43 30.00 32.25
N THR A 1000 19.51 30.00 33.03
CA THR A 1000 20.78 30.68 32.72
C THR A 1000 21.38 30.25 31.39
N SER A 1001 21.03 29.09 30.86
CA SER A 1001 21.55 28.59 29.57
C SER A 1001 20.84 29.15 28.34
N LEU A 1002 19.61 29.68 28.49
CA LEU A 1002 18.91 30.43 27.43
C LEU A 1002 19.36 31.88 27.37
N MET A 1003 20.00 32.40 28.43
CA MET A 1003 20.44 33.79 28.54
C MET A 1003 21.28 34.27 27.35
N PRO A 1004 22.26 33.53 26.80
CA PRO A 1004 23.02 33.98 25.64
C PRO A 1004 22.18 34.15 24.37
N LEU A 1005 21.19 33.26 24.17
CA LEU A 1005 20.25 33.35 23.05
C LEU A 1005 19.27 34.51 23.27
N LEU A 1006 18.75 34.67 24.48
CA LEU A 1006 17.85 35.77 24.86
C LEU A 1006 18.53 37.13 24.80
N GLU A 1007 19.80 37.24 25.18
CA GLU A 1007 20.60 38.46 25.04
C GLU A 1007 20.84 38.82 23.57
N LYS A 1008 21.17 37.83 22.73
CA LYS A 1008 21.29 38.03 21.27
C LYS A 1008 19.95 38.45 20.65
N LEU A 1009 18.85 37.84 21.09
CA LEU A 1009 17.50 38.12 20.62
C LEU A 1009 17.05 39.53 21.06
N ASN A 1010 17.30 39.90 22.32
CA ASN A 1010 17.03 41.24 22.87
C ASN A 1010 17.87 42.33 22.18
N LYS A 1011 19.13 42.05 21.82
CA LYS A 1011 19.97 42.98 21.03
C LYS A 1011 19.53 43.13 19.58
N ALA A 1012 18.90 42.10 19.01
CA ALA A 1012 18.40 42.09 17.63
C ALA A 1012 16.97 42.66 17.49
N LEU A 1013 16.24 42.80 18.61
CA LEU A 1013 14.94 43.48 18.65
C LEU A 1013 15.13 45.01 18.63
N PRO A 1014 14.44 45.77 17.75
CA PRO A 1014 14.43 47.22 17.84
C PRO A 1014 13.81 47.68 19.18
N GLU A 1015 14.38 48.70 19.83
CA GLU A 1015 13.77 49.36 20.98
C GLU A 1015 12.47 50.07 20.55
N GLU A 1016 11.33 49.38 20.66
CA GLU A 1016 10.01 50.01 20.62
C GLU A 1016 9.08 49.45 21.70
N PRO A 1017 8.15 50.28 22.23
CA PRO A 1017 7.61 50.11 23.57
C PRO A 1017 6.70 48.89 23.69
N VAL A 1018 6.81 48.24 24.87
CA VAL A 1018 6.10 47.06 25.39
C VAL A 1018 4.58 47.01 25.11
N VAL A 1019 3.97 48.15 24.78
CA VAL A 1019 2.54 48.29 24.46
C VAL A 1019 2.16 47.57 23.16
N THR A 1020 3.05 47.50 22.15
CA THR A 1020 2.74 46.85 20.86
C THR A 1020 2.82 45.32 20.94
N GLY A 1021 3.68 44.78 21.82
CA GLY A 1021 3.81 43.34 22.05
C GLY A 1021 2.62 42.73 22.80
N ILE A 1022 2.07 43.45 23.79
CA ILE A 1022 0.84 43.06 24.49
C ILE A 1022 -0.37 43.14 23.54
N PHE A 1023 -0.43 44.17 22.68
CA PHE A 1023 -1.50 44.30 21.68
C PHE A 1023 -1.45 43.19 20.62
N ARG A 1024 -0.24 42.76 20.21
CA ARG A 1024 -0.07 41.66 19.22
C ARG A 1024 -0.29 40.28 19.85
N ALA A 1025 0.16 40.05 21.10
CA ALA A 1025 -0.14 38.84 21.87
C ALA A 1025 -1.63 38.71 22.25
N MET A 1026 -2.34 39.83 22.48
CA MET A 1026 -3.81 39.84 22.62
C MET A 1026 -4.53 39.48 21.31
N VAL A 1027 -3.96 39.83 20.16
CA VAL A 1027 -4.51 39.48 18.84
C VAL A 1027 -4.19 38.03 18.46
N GLU A 1028 -3.05 37.48 18.87
CA GLU A 1028 -2.65 36.08 18.60
C GLU A 1028 -3.24 35.06 19.60
N SER A 1029 -3.56 35.48 20.84
CA SER A 1029 -4.25 34.64 21.84
C SER A 1029 -5.76 34.52 21.57
N GLN A 1030 -6.34 35.41 20.76
CA GLN A 1030 -7.67 35.19 20.20
C GLN A 1030 -7.57 34.22 19.02
N LYS A 1031 -7.82 32.94 19.29
CA LYS A 1031 -8.19 31.98 18.23
C LYS A 1031 -9.50 32.46 17.61
N ASN A 1032 -9.39 33.36 16.64
CA ASN A 1032 -10.52 33.85 15.88
C ASN A 1032 -11.17 32.64 15.23
N SER A 1033 -12.45 32.41 15.54
CA SER A 1033 -13.27 31.42 14.84
C SER A 1033 -13.16 31.62 13.32
N THR A 1034 -13.38 30.57 12.52
CA THR A 1034 -13.44 30.71 11.05
C THR A 1034 -14.39 31.83 10.62
N PHE A 1035 -15.46 32.09 11.38
CA PHE A 1035 -16.34 33.24 11.19
C PHE A 1035 -15.66 34.60 11.45
N GLN A 1036 -14.89 34.74 12.53
CA GLN A 1036 -14.15 35.96 12.84
C GLN A 1036 -12.99 36.18 11.86
N LEU A 1037 -12.28 35.14 11.46
CA LEU A 1037 -11.26 35.20 10.42
C LEU A 1037 -11.87 35.58 9.06
N ALA A 1038 -13.03 35.01 8.70
CA ALA A 1038 -13.76 35.39 7.49
C ALA A 1038 -14.20 36.87 7.55
N LYS A 1039 -14.63 37.37 8.71
CA LYS A 1039 -14.99 38.77 8.91
C LYS A 1039 -13.77 39.70 8.81
N GLN A 1040 -12.63 39.33 9.41
CA GLN A 1040 -11.39 40.10 9.34
C GLN A 1040 -10.80 40.10 7.93
N TYR A 1041 -10.77 38.94 7.28
CA TYR A 1041 -10.35 38.81 5.89
C TYR A 1041 -11.25 39.64 4.95
N GLY A 1042 -12.57 39.60 5.15
CA GLY A 1042 -13.53 40.47 4.44
C GLY A 1042 -13.27 41.96 4.66
N LEU A 1043 -12.80 42.37 5.85
CA LEU A 1043 -12.39 43.75 6.13
C LEU A 1043 -11.08 44.14 5.43
N ILE A 1044 -10.13 43.21 5.27
CA ILE A 1044 -8.87 43.44 4.55
C ILE A 1044 -9.15 43.62 3.05
N VAL A 1045 -9.92 42.69 2.46
CA VAL A 1045 -10.29 42.68 1.03
C VAL A 1045 -11.21 43.86 0.63
N SER A 1046 -11.87 44.51 1.59
CA SER A 1046 -12.71 45.69 1.33
C SER A 1046 -11.97 47.03 1.50
N ARG A 1047 -10.69 47.02 1.89
CA ARG A 1047 -9.88 48.24 2.04
C ARG A 1047 -9.45 48.81 0.69
N LYS A 1048 -9.07 50.10 0.68
CA LYS A 1048 -8.42 50.73 -0.48
C LYS A 1048 -7.11 50.03 -0.79
N PHE A 1049 -6.73 50.00 -2.08
CA PHE A 1049 -5.59 49.21 -2.55
C PHE A 1049 -4.25 49.52 -1.84
N ASN A 1050 -3.98 50.79 -1.53
CA ASN A 1050 -2.77 51.18 -0.79
C ASN A 1050 -2.72 50.60 0.64
N GLU A 1051 -3.86 50.48 1.32
CA GLU A 1051 -3.97 49.87 2.64
C GLU A 1051 -3.92 48.34 2.56
N TYR A 1052 -4.57 47.75 1.54
CA TYR A 1052 -4.47 46.33 1.24
C TYR A 1052 -3.01 45.91 1.06
N VAL A 1053 -2.25 46.65 0.24
CA VAL A 1053 -0.82 46.37 0.00
C VAL A 1053 0.01 46.54 1.28
N LYS A 1054 -0.28 47.53 2.14
CA LYS A 1054 0.42 47.66 3.42
C LYS A 1054 0.22 46.45 4.33
N ILE A 1055 -0.99 45.86 4.32
CA ILE A 1055 -1.35 44.72 5.16
C ILE A 1055 -0.80 43.40 4.58
N ILE A 1056 -1.03 43.13 3.30
CA ILE A 1056 -0.70 41.85 2.65
C ILE A 1056 0.72 41.82 2.10
N GLY A 1057 1.23 42.96 1.62
CA GLY A 1057 2.58 43.10 1.05
C GLY A 1057 3.67 43.42 2.09
N ASN A 1058 3.47 43.11 3.38
CA ASN A 1058 4.43 43.35 4.45
C ASN A 1058 5.02 44.79 4.47
N GLY A 1059 4.18 45.81 4.28
CA GLY A 1059 4.60 47.21 4.28
C GLY A 1059 5.25 47.72 2.98
N GLN A 1060 5.25 46.92 1.90
CA GLN A 1060 5.68 47.37 0.57
C GLN A 1060 4.86 48.56 0.04
N THR A 1061 5.43 49.32 -0.88
CA THR A 1061 4.67 50.34 -1.63
C THR A 1061 3.85 49.68 -2.74
N THR A 1062 2.75 50.33 -3.13
CA THR A 1062 1.89 49.88 -4.24
C THR A 1062 2.66 49.66 -5.54
N GLU A 1063 3.69 50.49 -5.79
CA GLU A 1063 4.60 50.35 -6.93
C GLU A 1063 5.37 49.02 -6.90
N ILE A 1064 6.04 48.72 -5.79
CA ILE A 1064 6.88 47.51 -5.65
C ILE A 1064 6.01 46.25 -5.71
N PHE A 1065 4.85 46.29 -5.04
CA PHE A 1065 3.90 45.18 -5.02
C PHE A 1065 3.37 44.86 -6.42
N LEU A 1066 2.91 45.87 -7.18
CA LEU A 1066 2.47 45.65 -8.56
C LEU A 1066 3.60 45.16 -9.46
N LYS A 1067 4.82 45.69 -9.28
CA LYS A 1067 6.00 45.23 -10.01
C LYS A 1067 6.27 43.74 -9.76
N ASP A 1068 6.22 43.26 -8.52
CA ASP A 1068 6.42 41.85 -8.18
C ASP A 1068 5.35 40.95 -8.82
N VAL A 1069 4.08 41.40 -8.85
CA VAL A 1069 2.98 40.70 -9.52
C VAL A 1069 3.22 40.59 -11.04
N VAL A 1070 3.57 41.70 -11.69
CA VAL A 1070 3.83 41.74 -13.14
C VAL A 1070 5.01 40.84 -13.53
N ILE A 1071 6.10 40.83 -12.74
CA ILE A 1071 7.24 39.92 -12.96
C ILE A 1071 6.81 38.46 -12.80
N SER A 1072 6.02 38.14 -11.78
CA SER A 1072 5.53 36.77 -11.56
C SER A 1072 4.72 36.27 -12.75
N ILE A 1073 3.90 37.13 -13.36
CA ILE A 1073 3.14 36.80 -14.57
C ILE A 1073 4.09 36.64 -15.76
N GLY A 1074 5.08 37.53 -15.93
CA GLY A 1074 6.09 37.40 -16.97
C GLY A 1074 6.85 36.07 -16.92
N ARG A 1075 7.20 35.60 -15.71
CA ARG A 1075 7.82 34.27 -15.51
C ARG A 1075 6.88 33.12 -15.89
N GLU A 1076 5.59 33.23 -15.58
CA GLU A 1076 4.58 32.24 -15.99
C GLU A 1076 4.43 32.19 -17.52
N LEU A 1077 4.42 33.35 -18.19
CA LEU A 1077 4.39 33.44 -19.65
C LEU A 1077 5.64 32.78 -20.27
N LEU A 1078 6.82 33.00 -19.69
CA LEU A 1078 8.07 32.34 -20.12
C LEU A 1078 8.01 30.81 -19.93
N MET A 1079 7.48 30.31 -18.80
CA MET A 1079 7.29 28.87 -18.61
C MET A 1079 6.37 28.26 -19.66
N ARG A 1080 5.36 29.02 -20.11
CA ARG A 1080 4.37 28.59 -21.10
C ARG A 1080 4.70 28.99 -22.53
N LYS A 1081 5.91 29.53 -22.80
CA LYS A 1081 6.25 30.08 -24.11
C LYS A 1081 6.06 29.10 -25.27
N LYS A 1082 6.35 27.80 -25.08
CA LYS A 1082 6.10 26.76 -26.10
C LYS A 1082 4.62 26.62 -26.47
N ASN A 1083 3.70 26.82 -25.51
CA ASN A 1083 2.26 26.79 -25.76
C ASN A 1083 1.78 28.05 -26.47
N LEU A 1084 2.41 29.19 -26.17
CA LEU A 1084 2.14 30.49 -26.80
C LEU A 1084 2.73 30.59 -28.22
N GLN A 1085 3.76 29.79 -28.53
CA GLN A 1085 4.34 29.64 -29.87
C GLN A 1085 3.52 28.74 -30.82
N LEU A 1086 2.59 27.91 -30.30
CA LEU A 1086 1.95 26.81 -31.06
C LEU A 1086 0.82 27.22 -32.04
N GLN A 1087 0.58 28.51 -32.27
CA GLN A 1087 -0.31 28.97 -33.35
C GLN A 1087 0.45 29.37 -34.62
N ALA A 1088 1.38 28.54 -35.10
CA ALA A 1088 1.92 28.68 -36.45
C ALA A 1088 0.90 28.14 -37.46
N SER A 1089 0.22 29.03 -38.16
CA SER A 1089 -0.66 28.69 -39.28
C SER A 1089 0.16 27.97 -40.36
N ARG A 1090 -0.30 26.78 -40.77
CA ARG A 1090 0.20 26.11 -41.98
C ARG A 1090 0.19 27.09 -43.16
N ARG A 1091 1.37 27.51 -43.64
CA ARG A 1091 1.52 28.03 -45.00
C ARG A 1091 2.63 27.29 -45.74
N ALA A 1092 2.31 27.01 -46.99
CA ALA A 1092 3.04 26.19 -47.92
C ALA A 1092 4.43 26.78 -48.23
N LYS A 1093 5.48 26.11 -47.74
CA LYS A 1093 6.85 25.99 -48.28
C LYS A 1093 7.81 25.64 -47.13
N GLY A 1094 7.71 24.41 -46.62
CA GLY A 1094 8.84 23.65 -46.06
C GLY A 1094 9.72 24.23 -44.93
N THR A 1095 9.41 25.37 -44.32
CA THR A 1095 10.21 25.93 -43.21
C THR A 1095 9.29 26.28 -42.04
N ILE A 1096 9.41 25.54 -40.93
CA ILE A 1096 8.72 25.84 -39.68
C ILE A 1096 9.47 27.00 -39.02
N THR A 1097 8.93 28.21 -39.10
CA THR A 1097 9.42 29.34 -38.32
C THR A 1097 8.62 29.41 -37.02
N SER A 1098 9.26 29.10 -35.88
CA SER A 1098 8.70 29.23 -34.53
C SER A 1098 8.72 30.70 -34.10
N GLN A 1099 7.97 31.57 -34.78
CA GLN A 1099 7.91 32.99 -34.45
C GLN A 1099 6.65 33.37 -33.67
N ILE A 1100 6.77 34.36 -32.78
CA ILE A 1100 5.62 34.95 -32.06
C ILE A 1100 4.69 35.67 -33.04
N THR A 1101 3.58 35.04 -33.43
CA THR A 1101 2.70 35.57 -34.48
C THR A 1101 1.61 36.52 -33.99
N ASN A 1102 1.14 36.41 -32.75
CA ASN A 1102 0.02 37.20 -32.23
C ASN A 1102 0.29 37.76 -30.82
N GLU A 1103 0.49 39.07 -30.73
CA GLU A 1103 0.71 39.82 -29.48
C GLU A 1103 -0.56 39.88 -28.61
N ASP A 1104 -1.72 40.07 -29.25
CA ASP A 1104 -3.01 40.20 -28.57
C ASP A 1104 -3.33 38.96 -27.73
N LEU A 1105 -3.00 37.77 -28.24
CA LEU A 1105 -3.16 36.53 -27.46
C LEU A 1105 -2.27 36.51 -26.21
N ILE A 1106 -1.04 37.03 -26.28
CA ILE A 1106 -0.16 37.06 -25.11
C ILE A 1106 -0.68 38.08 -24.10
N ASN A 1107 -1.22 39.21 -24.57
CA ASN A 1107 -1.89 40.19 -23.74
C ASN A 1107 -3.16 39.59 -23.08
N ASP A 1108 -3.98 38.82 -23.80
CA ASP A 1108 -5.16 38.12 -23.23
C ASP A 1108 -4.77 37.14 -22.12
N TRP A 1109 -3.67 36.40 -22.32
CA TRP A 1109 -3.09 35.53 -21.30
C TRP A 1109 -2.57 36.32 -20.09
N PHE A 1110 -1.93 37.47 -20.34
CA PHE A 1110 -1.50 38.38 -19.28
C PHE A 1110 -2.70 38.88 -18.46
N THR A 1111 -3.74 39.39 -19.13
CA THR A 1111 -5.01 39.86 -18.52
C THR A 1111 -5.61 38.77 -17.64
N SER A 1112 -5.77 37.56 -18.17
CA SER A 1112 -6.36 36.43 -17.43
C SER A 1112 -5.55 36.06 -16.18
N LEU A 1113 -4.23 36.03 -16.29
CA LEU A 1113 -3.34 35.73 -15.16
C LEU A 1113 -3.32 36.86 -14.13
N PHE A 1114 -3.39 38.11 -14.58
CA PHE A 1114 -3.42 39.29 -13.73
C PHE A 1114 -4.74 39.35 -12.95
N ASP A 1115 -5.88 39.23 -13.63
CA ASP A 1115 -7.21 39.25 -13.00
C ASP A 1115 -7.39 38.10 -12.00
N MET A 1116 -6.93 36.90 -12.35
CA MET A 1116 -6.95 35.77 -11.42
C MET A 1116 -6.19 36.10 -10.13
N ARG A 1117 -4.96 36.61 -10.24
CA ARG A 1117 -4.08 36.91 -9.10
C ARG A 1117 -4.52 38.12 -8.28
N MET A 1118 -5.17 39.09 -8.91
CA MET A 1118 -5.50 40.39 -8.30
C MET A 1118 -6.98 40.56 -7.95
N SER A 1119 -7.83 39.58 -8.30
CA SER A 1119 -9.27 39.56 -8.01
C SER A 1119 -9.61 39.83 -6.54
N GLU A 1120 -8.88 39.21 -5.60
CA GLU A 1120 -9.06 39.41 -4.16
C GLU A 1120 -8.72 40.84 -3.71
N ALA A 1121 -7.77 41.51 -4.37
CA ALA A 1121 -7.43 42.90 -4.11
C ALA A 1121 -8.41 43.88 -4.76
N ARG A 1122 -9.44 43.37 -5.47
CA ARG A 1122 -10.38 44.14 -6.31
C ARG A 1122 -9.67 45.03 -7.33
N ILE A 1123 -8.51 44.57 -7.79
CA ILE A 1123 -7.75 45.18 -8.88
C ILE A 1123 -7.94 44.31 -10.10
N GLY A 1124 -8.35 44.93 -11.19
CA GLY A 1124 -8.52 44.27 -12.47
C GLY A 1124 -7.69 44.94 -13.55
N PHE A 1125 -7.44 44.17 -14.60
CA PHE A 1125 -6.89 44.65 -15.85
C PHE A 1125 -8.06 45.07 -16.75
N GLY A 1126 -8.08 46.34 -17.14
CA GLY A 1126 -9.14 46.87 -17.99
C GLY A 1126 -8.76 46.82 -19.46
N ASP A 1127 -9.50 46.04 -20.25
CA ASP A 1127 -9.31 45.98 -21.70
C ASP A 1127 -9.70 47.28 -22.40
N GLN A 1128 -8.84 47.67 -23.36
CA GLN A 1128 -8.96 48.69 -24.41
C GLN A 1128 -10.12 49.69 -24.28
N LYS A 1129 -9.92 50.73 -23.48
CA LYS A 1129 -10.67 51.99 -23.64
C LYS A 1129 -9.94 52.85 -24.67
N ARG A 1130 -10.60 53.16 -25.80
CA ARG A 1130 -10.15 54.14 -26.81
C ARG A 1130 -9.96 55.51 -26.17
N MET A 1131 -8.75 55.83 -25.73
CA MET A 1131 -8.41 57.10 -25.09
C MET A 1131 -7.04 57.58 -25.58
N GLY A 1132 -6.99 58.79 -26.14
CA GLY A 1132 -5.79 59.40 -26.71
C GLY A 1132 -5.89 59.57 -28.23
N ARG A 1133 -4.85 60.11 -28.86
CA ARG A 1133 -4.74 60.21 -30.32
C ARG A 1133 -3.78 59.12 -30.82
N SER A 1134 -4.15 58.44 -31.90
CA SER A 1134 -3.25 57.50 -32.59
C SER A 1134 -1.96 58.19 -33.03
N ALA A 1135 -0.90 57.41 -33.28
CA ALA A 1135 0.40 57.93 -33.72
C ALA A 1135 0.33 58.77 -35.02
N SER A 1136 -0.71 58.59 -35.86
CA SER A 1136 -0.98 59.39 -37.06
C SER A 1136 -1.82 60.64 -36.81
N GLY A 1137 -2.39 60.80 -35.61
CA GLY A 1137 -3.30 61.89 -35.24
C GLY A 1137 -4.70 61.81 -35.89
N GLN A 1138 -4.99 60.77 -36.68
CA GLN A 1138 -6.22 60.67 -37.49
C GLN A 1138 -7.34 59.83 -36.85
N SER A 1139 -7.04 58.96 -35.88
CA SER A 1139 -8.02 58.17 -35.11
C SER A 1139 -7.75 58.21 -33.59
N ILE A 1140 -8.72 57.77 -32.79
CA ILE A 1140 -8.56 57.62 -31.32
C ILE A 1140 -7.53 56.50 -31.06
N GLY A 1141 -6.52 56.76 -30.23
CA GLY A 1141 -5.49 55.79 -29.88
C GLY A 1141 -5.99 54.75 -28.87
N GLU A 1142 -5.44 53.54 -28.94
CA GLU A 1142 -5.77 52.39 -28.08
C GLU A 1142 -4.55 52.09 -27.19
N ILE A 1143 -4.78 52.01 -25.89
CA ILE A 1143 -3.78 51.59 -24.88
C ILE A 1143 -3.91 50.07 -24.69
N ASP A 1144 -2.80 49.35 -24.56
CA ASP A 1144 -2.83 47.88 -24.47
C ASP A 1144 -3.45 47.41 -23.16
N GLY A 1145 -3.32 48.19 -22.07
CA GLY A 1145 -4.09 47.95 -20.86
C GLY A 1145 -3.97 49.03 -19.79
N VAL A 1146 -4.95 49.05 -18.88
CA VAL A 1146 -4.95 49.91 -17.70
C VAL A 1146 -5.28 49.08 -16.47
N ILE A 1147 -4.40 49.12 -15.47
CA ILE A 1147 -4.65 48.50 -14.17
C ILE A 1147 -5.53 49.45 -13.36
N LYS A 1148 -6.71 48.96 -12.95
CA LYS A 1148 -7.74 49.75 -12.27
C LYS A 1148 -8.27 49.04 -11.05
N HIS A 1149 -8.70 49.82 -10.07
CA HIS A 1149 -9.48 49.32 -8.94
C HIS A 1149 -10.95 49.12 -9.35
N SER A 1150 -11.70 48.35 -8.56
CA SER A 1150 -13.12 48.04 -8.82
C SER A 1150 -14.05 49.27 -8.89
N ASP A 1151 -13.66 50.39 -8.28
CA ASP A 1151 -14.34 51.70 -8.44
C ASP A 1151 -13.94 52.45 -9.72
N ASN A 1152 -13.23 51.78 -10.63
CA ASN A 1152 -12.73 52.30 -11.91
C ASN A 1152 -11.66 53.40 -11.77
N THR A 1153 -11.05 53.56 -10.59
CA THR A 1153 -9.84 54.37 -10.38
C THR A 1153 -8.65 53.75 -11.10
N ARG A 1154 -7.93 54.53 -11.90
CA ARG A 1154 -6.72 54.08 -12.61
C ARG A 1154 -5.50 54.11 -11.70
N ILE A 1155 -4.69 53.06 -11.75
CA ILE A 1155 -3.54 52.90 -10.86
C ILE A 1155 -2.23 52.89 -11.65
N ALA A 1156 -2.19 52.11 -12.74
CA ALA A 1156 -1.00 51.94 -13.56
C ALA A 1156 -1.37 51.72 -15.03
N ILE A 1157 -0.40 51.96 -15.90
CA ILE A 1157 -0.53 51.79 -17.35
C ILE A 1157 0.25 50.56 -17.78
N PHE A 1158 -0.28 49.85 -18.76
CA PHE A 1158 0.35 48.71 -19.41
C PHE A 1158 0.43 48.98 -20.92
N GLU A 1159 1.63 48.91 -21.45
CA GLU A 1159 1.92 48.97 -22.89
C GLU A 1159 2.75 47.74 -23.24
N ALA A 1160 2.42 47.08 -24.34
CA ALA A 1160 3.14 45.89 -24.81
C ALA A 1160 3.50 46.01 -26.29
N PHE A 1161 4.59 45.37 -26.70
CA PHE A 1161 4.94 45.22 -28.12
C PHE A 1161 5.94 44.09 -28.35
N ARG A 1162 6.04 43.62 -29.60
CA ARG A 1162 7.02 42.63 -30.02
C ARG A 1162 8.33 43.25 -30.53
N LEU A 1163 9.45 42.58 -30.28
CA LEU A 1163 10.74 42.87 -30.91
C LEU A 1163 11.39 41.62 -31.48
N PHE A 1164 11.71 41.66 -32.78
CA PHE A 1164 12.52 40.65 -33.47
C PHE A 1164 14.00 41.10 -33.61
N SER A 1165 14.26 42.40 -33.44
CA SER A 1165 15.58 43.02 -33.38
C SER A 1165 15.48 44.37 -32.65
N LEU A 1166 16.58 45.11 -32.49
CA LEU A 1166 16.57 46.45 -31.90
C LEU A 1166 15.95 47.49 -32.87
N GLU A 1167 14.65 47.44 -33.05
CA GLU A 1167 13.90 48.35 -33.91
C GLU A 1167 13.59 49.67 -33.20
N LYS A 1168 14.56 50.60 -33.26
CA LYS A 1168 14.50 51.92 -32.62
C LYS A 1168 13.20 52.70 -32.86
N ARG A 1169 12.64 52.62 -34.08
CA ARG A 1169 11.37 53.30 -34.46
C ARG A 1169 10.15 52.71 -33.75
N THR A 1170 10.12 51.40 -33.60
CA THR A 1170 9.05 50.68 -32.89
C THR A 1170 9.07 51.06 -31.41
N ILE A 1171 10.26 50.99 -30.79
CA ILE A 1171 10.45 51.35 -29.38
C ILE A 1171 10.07 52.82 -29.12
N SER A 1172 10.56 53.76 -29.94
CA SER A 1172 10.21 55.18 -29.77
C SER A 1172 8.71 55.43 -29.96
N GLY A 1173 8.11 54.77 -30.96
CA GLY A 1173 6.70 54.92 -31.30
C GLY A 1173 5.76 54.48 -30.18
N HIS A 1174 6.10 53.44 -29.40
CA HIS A 1174 5.30 53.03 -28.24
C HIS A 1174 5.51 53.96 -27.03
N LEU A 1175 6.75 54.36 -26.76
CA LEU A 1175 7.07 55.21 -25.61
C LEU A 1175 6.50 56.63 -25.74
N ASP A 1176 6.47 57.18 -26.96
CA ASP A 1176 5.88 58.51 -27.23
C ASP A 1176 4.36 58.54 -27.03
N LYS A 1177 3.67 57.39 -27.18
CA LYS A 1177 2.21 57.31 -27.01
C LYS A 1177 1.78 57.47 -25.55
N ILE A 1178 2.61 57.08 -24.59
CA ILE A 1178 2.27 57.03 -23.16
C ILE A 1178 1.76 58.38 -22.65
N SER A 1179 2.39 59.49 -23.03
CA SER A 1179 1.98 60.82 -22.57
C SER A 1179 0.63 61.28 -23.12
N SER A 1180 0.21 60.70 -24.26
CA SER A 1180 -1.09 60.96 -24.89
C SER A 1180 -2.23 60.13 -24.29
N TYR A 1181 -1.91 58.98 -23.70
CA TYR A 1181 -2.85 58.09 -23.02
C TYR A 1181 -3.09 58.49 -21.55
N ASP A 1182 -2.09 59.12 -20.95
CA ASP A 1182 -2.09 59.47 -19.54
C ASP A 1182 -2.08 60.99 -19.32
N ASN A 1183 -3.24 61.58 -19.03
CA ASN A 1183 -3.28 62.98 -18.60
C ASN A 1183 -3.09 63.15 -17.07
N GLU A 1184 -3.11 62.06 -16.30
CA GLU A 1184 -3.09 62.07 -14.83
C GLU A 1184 -1.67 61.89 -14.25
N GLY A 1185 -0.72 61.38 -15.05
CA GLY A 1185 0.63 61.06 -14.60
C GLY A 1185 0.60 59.85 -13.66
N LEU A 1186 0.07 58.72 -14.10
CA LEU A 1186 0.05 57.46 -13.36
C LEU A 1186 1.46 56.90 -13.21
N SER A 1187 1.72 56.28 -12.05
CA SER A 1187 2.99 55.62 -11.74
C SER A 1187 2.69 54.41 -10.85
N PRO A 1188 3.12 53.19 -11.21
CA PRO A 1188 4.05 52.87 -12.30
C PRO A 1188 3.42 52.77 -13.70
N VAL A 1189 4.28 52.81 -14.73
CA VAL A 1189 3.99 52.42 -16.13
C VAL A 1189 4.75 51.13 -16.43
N PHE A 1190 4.08 50.11 -16.95
CA PHE A 1190 4.68 48.83 -17.34
C PHE A 1190 4.82 48.76 -18.85
N ILE A 1191 6.05 48.56 -19.33
CA ILE A 1191 6.38 48.33 -20.73
C ILE A 1191 6.79 46.86 -20.88
N ILE A 1192 5.94 46.04 -21.49
CA ILE A 1192 6.21 44.62 -21.70
C ILE A 1192 6.69 44.40 -23.14
N VAL A 1193 7.85 43.77 -23.30
CA VAL A 1193 8.43 43.55 -24.62
C VAL A 1193 8.60 42.06 -24.84
N TYR A 1194 7.84 41.53 -25.79
CA TYR A 1194 7.94 40.12 -26.19
C TYR A 1194 9.03 39.98 -27.25
N CYS A 1195 10.18 39.47 -26.83
CA CYS A 1195 11.36 39.32 -27.68
C CYS A 1195 11.39 37.93 -28.32
N ASP A 1196 11.74 37.88 -29.60
CA ASP A 1196 11.98 36.65 -30.35
C ASP A 1196 13.37 36.72 -30.99
N ILE A 1197 14.42 36.50 -30.16
CA ILE A 1197 15.80 36.71 -30.57
C ILE A 1197 16.74 35.65 -30.00
N ASP A 1198 17.77 35.29 -30.78
CA ASP A 1198 18.81 34.34 -30.35
C ASP A 1198 19.72 34.94 -29.27
N ASP A 1199 20.24 36.16 -29.50
CA ASP A 1199 21.14 36.85 -28.58
C ASP A 1199 20.39 37.88 -27.72
N PHE A 1200 19.67 37.38 -26.74
CA PHE A 1200 18.89 38.20 -25.80
C PHE A 1200 19.78 39.10 -24.93
N THR A 1201 20.98 38.64 -24.58
CA THR A 1201 21.93 39.41 -23.78
C THR A 1201 22.41 40.66 -24.52
N GLN A 1202 22.70 40.56 -25.82
CA GLN A 1202 23.07 41.72 -26.61
C GLN A 1202 21.89 42.68 -26.80
N LEU A 1203 20.69 42.16 -27.07
CA LEU A 1203 19.47 42.98 -27.19
C LEU A 1203 19.20 43.81 -25.93
N THR A 1204 19.30 43.22 -24.75
CA THR A 1204 19.00 43.91 -23.48
C THR A 1204 20.01 45.03 -23.18
N LYS A 1205 21.29 44.82 -23.49
CA LYS A 1205 22.33 45.88 -23.40
C LYS A 1205 22.03 47.04 -24.34
N ASP A 1206 21.71 46.73 -25.59
CA ASP A 1206 21.44 47.76 -26.60
C ASP A 1206 20.11 48.49 -26.36
N TYR A 1207 19.08 47.77 -25.90
CA TYR A 1207 17.79 48.33 -25.50
C TYR A 1207 17.95 49.28 -24.32
N LYS A 1208 18.66 48.87 -23.25
CA LYS A 1208 18.94 49.71 -22.09
C LYS A 1208 19.67 50.99 -22.50
N LYS A 1209 20.70 50.88 -23.35
CA LYS A 1209 21.44 52.04 -23.86
C LYS A 1209 20.52 52.97 -24.66
N TYR A 1210 19.72 52.42 -25.57
CA TYR A 1210 18.81 53.20 -26.38
C TYR A 1210 17.76 53.95 -25.54
N VAL A 1211 17.08 53.25 -24.62
CA VAL A 1211 16.13 53.84 -23.65
C VAL A 1211 16.82 54.91 -22.80
N SER A 1212 18.09 54.71 -22.42
CA SER A 1212 18.90 55.69 -21.67
C SER A 1212 19.25 56.95 -22.47
N ASP A 1213 19.18 56.93 -23.81
CA ASP A 1213 19.56 58.06 -24.68
C ASP A 1213 18.35 58.79 -25.30
N ILE A 1214 17.23 58.11 -25.50
CA ILE A 1214 16.03 58.67 -26.17
C ILE A 1214 15.21 59.66 -25.31
N SER A 1215 14.68 60.71 -25.94
CA SER A 1215 13.69 61.62 -25.35
C SER A 1215 12.27 61.21 -25.78
N TYR A 1216 11.30 61.24 -24.86
CA TYR A 1216 9.90 60.91 -25.15
C TYR A 1216 9.05 62.18 -25.25
N ALA A 1217 8.04 62.17 -26.12
CA ALA A 1217 7.04 63.20 -26.17
C ALA A 1217 6.32 63.35 -24.82
N GLY A 1218 6.28 64.56 -24.27
CA GLY A 1218 5.58 64.87 -23.02
C GLY A 1218 6.36 64.57 -21.73
N PHE A 1219 7.60 64.08 -21.80
CA PHE A 1219 8.47 63.85 -20.64
C PHE A 1219 9.77 64.66 -20.78
N THR A 1220 10.40 65.00 -19.66
CA THR A 1220 11.65 65.79 -19.62
C THR A 1220 12.85 64.93 -19.24
N ASP A 1221 14.03 65.31 -19.74
CA ASP A 1221 15.28 64.57 -19.51
C ASP A 1221 16.02 64.98 -18.23
N LYS A 1222 15.50 65.94 -17.45
CA LYS A 1222 16.17 66.53 -16.28
C LYS A 1222 16.44 65.56 -15.11
N LYS A 1223 15.80 64.38 -15.08
CA LYS A 1223 15.94 63.36 -14.02
C LYS A 1223 15.94 61.93 -14.56
N LYS A 1224 16.38 61.76 -15.80
CA LYS A 1224 16.38 60.46 -16.46
C LYS A 1224 17.34 59.50 -15.77
N ARG A 1225 16.83 58.36 -15.29
CA ARG A 1225 17.66 57.30 -14.71
C ARG A 1225 17.13 55.95 -15.14
N VAL A 1226 17.99 55.09 -15.67
CA VAL A 1226 17.65 53.71 -16.08
C VAL A 1226 18.58 52.74 -15.38
N GLU A 1227 18.04 51.88 -14.55
CA GLU A 1227 18.78 50.85 -13.82
C GLU A 1227 18.27 49.45 -14.17
N THR A 1228 19.16 48.46 -14.12
CA THR A 1228 18.74 47.06 -14.25
C THR A 1228 18.34 46.59 -12.85
N VAL A 1229 17.11 46.12 -12.71
CA VAL A 1229 16.60 45.54 -11.46
C VAL A 1229 16.85 44.04 -11.44
N GLU A 1230 16.60 43.35 -12.55
CA GLU A 1230 16.78 41.90 -12.68
C GLU A 1230 17.22 41.55 -14.11
N ILE A 1231 18.10 40.56 -14.25
CA ILE A 1231 18.48 39.99 -15.56
C ILE A 1231 18.72 38.49 -15.42
N THR A 1232 18.17 37.72 -16.35
CA THR A 1232 18.40 36.29 -16.57
C THR A 1232 18.54 36.04 -18.07
N ASP A 1233 18.82 34.80 -18.46
CA ASP A 1233 18.98 34.42 -19.88
C ASP A 1233 17.71 34.62 -20.72
N GLN A 1234 16.53 34.77 -20.09
CA GLN A 1234 15.24 34.91 -20.78
C GLN A 1234 14.38 36.08 -20.28
N LEU A 1235 14.83 36.82 -19.28
CA LEU A 1235 14.07 37.93 -18.69
C LEU A 1235 15.01 39.09 -18.35
N TRP A 1236 14.63 40.30 -18.71
CA TRP A 1236 15.30 41.51 -18.23
C TRP A 1236 14.27 42.51 -17.72
N LEU A 1237 14.52 43.04 -16.53
CA LEU A 1237 13.72 44.08 -15.90
C LEU A 1237 14.57 45.33 -15.70
N GLY A 1238 14.19 46.39 -16.39
CA GLY A 1238 14.73 47.74 -16.18
C GLY A 1238 13.75 48.62 -15.40
N LYS A 1239 14.27 49.43 -14.48
CA LYS A 1239 13.54 50.55 -13.88
C LYS A 1239 14.03 51.85 -14.49
N GLU A 1240 13.12 52.57 -15.12
CA GLU A 1240 13.35 53.90 -15.66
C GLU A 1240 12.56 54.94 -14.83
N VAL A 1241 13.15 56.09 -14.55
CA VAL A 1241 12.46 57.22 -13.91
C VAL A 1241 12.50 58.41 -14.86
N ARG A 1242 11.32 58.98 -15.15
CA ARG A 1242 11.15 60.18 -16.00
C ARG A 1242 10.32 61.24 -15.28
N TYR A 1243 10.58 62.50 -15.58
CA TYR A 1243 9.86 63.61 -14.99
C TYR A 1243 8.88 64.25 -15.97
N ARG A 1244 7.63 64.44 -15.54
CA ARG A 1244 6.61 65.22 -16.28
C ARG A 1244 5.98 66.29 -15.40
N VAL A 1245 5.13 65.88 -14.45
CA VAL A 1245 4.61 66.72 -13.35
C VAL A 1245 5.19 66.26 -12.00
N LYS A 1246 5.35 64.95 -11.86
CA LYS A 1246 6.05 64.25 -10.78
C LYS A 1246 7.01 63.23 -11.40
N ASP A 1247 7.81 62.57 -10.56
CA ASP A 1247 8.62 61.43 -10.98
C ASP A 1247 7.68 60.26 -11.31
N ILE A 1248 7.78 59.74 -12.54
CA ILE A 1248 7.02 58.59 -13.05
C ILE A 1248 7.99 57.42 -13.23
N VAL A 1249 7.63 56.29 -12.64
CA VAL A 1249 8.43 55.06 -12.70
C VAL A 1249 7.92 54.19 -13.85
N PHE A 1250 8.82 53.86 -14.76
CA PHE A 1250 8.64 52.91 -15.84
C PHE A 1250 9.34 51.60 -15.48
N TYR A 1251 8.64 50.49 -15.65
CA TYR A 1251 9.22 49.15 -15.56
C TYR A 1251 9.22 48.53 -16.94
N HIS A 1252 10.40 48.30 -17.50
CA HIS A 1252 10.59 47.64 -18.79
C HIS A 1252 10.86 46.17 -18.55
N LEU A 1253 9.95 45.30 -18.95
CA LEU A 1253 10.08 43.85 -18.83
C LEU A 1253 10.23 43.22 -20.21
N LEU A 1254 11.46 42.84 -20.55
CA LEU A 1254 11.79 42.12 -21.77
C LEU A 1254 11.72 40.61 -21.49
N LEU A 1255 10.93 39.88 -22.27
CA LEU A 1255 10.73 38.44 -22.14
C LEU A 1255 11.20 37.75 -23.42
N ASN A 1256 12.21 36.89 -23.34
CA ASN A 1256 12.65 36.08 -24.48
C ASN A 1256 11.72 34.88 -24.69
N MET A 1257 10.76 35.07 -25.58
CA MET A 1257 9.75 34.09 -25.92
C MET A 1257 10.20 33.12 -27.01
N ARG A 1258 11.47 33.15 -27.43
CA ARG A 1258 12.05 32.20 -28.39
C ARG A 1258 12.30 30.82 -27.79
#